data_AF-A0A536T986-F1
#
_entry.id   AF-A0A536T986-F1
#
_cell.length_a   1.000
_cell.length_b   1.000
_cell.length_c   1.000
_cell.angle_alpha   90.00
_cell.angle_beta   90.00
_cell.angle_gamma   90.00
#
_symmetry.space_group_name_H-M   'P 1'
#
loop_
_entity.id
_entity.type
_entity.pdbx_description
1 polymer ?
#
loop_
_entity_poly.entity_id
_entity_poly.type
_entity_poly.pdbx_seq_one_letter_code
_entity_poly.pdbx_strand_id
1 'polypeptide(L)'
;MPPLIPERLRDAAYAPFIATLRRNMRCAGALRIDHVMGLLRLYWVPDGMGAEAGAYVMYPFDDLLGVLALESQRNGCLVVGEDLGTVPDDVVAGMRRSGVLSLRPLYFETAPDDGSIAPERFLHEAVVSVGTHDLPTLRGYWEGSDLDLRRALGQFAAPGTLDAQRAMRESERARIRRGLEREGLLEGIENPRAWSPALALSIHRFVARTPPKLLLVAMEDVFGQVEQINLPNWRRKLERDLEDWPGDPDVRALIAAMKRERPAAKITTDAHGSAGGPHGGVPRATYRLQMNREFTFAHAAALVPYLAALGVSHVYLSPYFKARPGSLHGYDIVDHNALNPEIGDRADLDRLCAVLREHGMTQLIDLVPNHVGVLGAENPWWQDVLENGRAAEHADFFDIDWDRTPDELHGKLLLPVLGERYGTVLERGELQLGFDAARGEFAIRYGEHRFPLDPQTYLRVLAPAAECLHARRGHAQAELVDTLESLGVAFGVLPKSAGTALVRRGERQREQALLKRRLADLCARSPEVLRCIEEEVERLNGRAGDPASFDALHTLIAAQVFRLASWRMAADDINYRRFADVNDLAALRMEEPEVFEASHRLLFELIGRGQIGGLRVDHPDGLCNPEEYFARLQRHAAQALRLSYPEAD
;
A
#
# COMPACT_ATOMS: atom_id res chain seq x y z
N MET A 1 -40.89 -4.47 6.25
CA MET A 1 -39.60 -3.79 6.51
C MET A 1 -39.88 -2.32 6.78
N PRO A 2 -39.28 -1.69 7.80
CA PRO A 2 -39.47 -0.26 8.03
C PRO A 2 -38.79 0.54 6.91
N PRO A 3 -39.52 1.42 6.20
CA PRO A 3 -38.96 2.21 5.11
C PRO A 3 -38.12 3.39 5.62
N LEU A 4 -37.18 3.88 4.80
CA LEU A 4 -36.48 5.14 5.08
C LEU A 4 -37.46 6.31 4.93
N ILE A 5 -37.44 7.26 5.86
CA ILE A 5 -38.29 8.46 5.80
C ILE A 5 -37.66 9.45 4.81
N PRO A 6 -38.33 9.81 3.68
CA PRO A 6 -37.73 10.61 2.63
C PRO A 6 -37.17 11.96 3.10
N GLU A 7 -37.89 12.67 3.97
CA GLU A 7 -37.49 13.99 4.48
C GLU A 7 -36.23 13.89 5.33
N ARG A 8 -36.19 12.93 6.26
CA ARG A 8 -35.01 12.69 7.11
C ARG A 8 -33.79 12.24 6.32
N LEU A 9 -34.01 11.56 5.19
CA LEU A 9 -32.91 11.17 4.31
C LEU A 9 -32.27 12.41 3.65
N ARG A 10 -33.07 13.43 3.28
CA ARG A 10 -32.54 14.72 2.79
C ARG A 10 -31.84 15.50 3.90
N ASP A 11 -32.44 15.58 5.08
CA ASP A 11 -31.85 16.28 6.24
C ASP A 11 -30.48 15.70 6.62
N ALA A 12 -30.32 14.38 6.48
CA ALA A 12 -29.05 13.68 6.68
C ALA A 12 -28.11 13.73 5.47
N ALA A 13 -28.37 14.58 4.48
CA ALA A 13 -27.62 14.70 3.23
C ALA A 13 -27.36 13.35 2.54
N TYR A 14 -28.37 12.48 2.54
CA TYR A 14 -28.33 11.12 1.96
C TYR A 14 -27.26 10.18 2.58
N ALA A 15 -26.65 10.55 3.71
CA ALA A 15 -25.52 9.82 4.29
C ALA A 15 -25.79 8.31 4.51
N PRO A 16 -26.96 7.86 5.01
CA PRO A 16 -27.25 6.43 5.13
C PRO A 16 -27.25 5.70 3.78
N PHE A 17 -27.83 6.30 2.74
CA PHE A 17 -27.88 5.72 1.40
C PHE A 17 -26.48 5.64 0.77
N ILE A 18 -25.69 6.71 0.88
CA ILE A 18 -24.29 6.75 0.44
C ILE A 18 -23.46 5.66 1.13
N ALA A 19 -23.58 5.53 2.45
CA ALA A 19 -22.85 4.53 3.22
C ALA A 19 -23.21 3.09 2.78
N THR A 20 -24.50 2.82 2.54
CA THR A 20 -24.96 1.53 2.01
C THR A 20 -24.36 1.24 0.64
N LEU A 21 -24.38 2.20 -0.29
CA LEU A 21 -23.80 2.02 -1.62
C LEU A 21 -22.30 1.73 -1.56
N ARG A 22 -21.54 2.58 -0.84
CA ARG A 22 -20.08 2.38 -0.67
C ARG A 22 -19.74 1.03 -0.11
N ARG A 23 -20.49 0.56 0.89
CA ARG A 23 -20.23 -0.75 1.51
C ARG A 23 -20.49 -1.91 0.55
N ASN A 24 -21.55 -1.81 -0.26
CA ASN A 24 -21.91 -2.85 -1.22
C ASN A 24 -21.08 -2.81 -2.51
N MET A 25 -20.54 -1.65 -2.90
CA MET A 25 -19.71 -1.49 -4.09
C MET A 25 -18.22 -1.75 -3.86
N ARG A 26 -17.71 -1.63 -2.62
CA ARG A 26 -16.28 -1.67 -2.29
C ARG A 26 -15.50 -2.85 -2.90
N CYS A 27 -16.13 -4.03 -2.99
CA CYS A 27 -15.50 -5.26 -3.48
C CYS A 27 -16.28 -5.90 -4.63
N ALA A 28 -17.12 -5.14 -5.34
CA ALA A 28 -17.99 -5.67 -6.39
C ALA A 28 -17.82 -4.88 -7.69
N GLY A 29 -17.70 -5.58 -8.82
CA GLY A 29 -17.69 -4.96 -10.16
C GLY A 29 -19.09 -4.60 -10.70
N ALA A 30 -20.14 -5.10 -10.06
CA ALA A 30 -21.53 -4.77 -10.37
C ALA A 30 -22.42 -4.89 -9.11
N LEU A 31 -23.45 -4.05 -9.02
CA LEU A 31 -24.46 -4.05 -7.96
C LEU A 31 -25.86 -4.19 -8.57
N ARG A 32 -26.62 -5.20 -8.13
CA ARG A 32 -28.06 -5.32 -8.41
C ARG A 32 -28.84 -4.59 -7.31
N ILE A 33 -29.64 -3.61 -7.69
CA ILE A 33 -30.63 -2.96 -6.83
C ILE A 33 -31.95 -3.68 -6.99
N ASP A 34 -32.35 -4.35 -5.91
CA ASP A 34 -33.66 -4.96 -5.80
C ASP A 34 -34.74 -3.88 -5.76
N HIS A 35 -35.83 -4.07 -6.49
CA HIS A 35 -36.95 -3.14 -6.58
C HIS A 35 -36.51 -1.70 -6.86
N VAL A 36 -35.91 -1.44 -8.02
CA VAL A 36 -35.30 -0.14 -8.36
C VAL A 36 -36.32 1.02 -8.33
N MET A 37 -37.61 0.71 -8.50
CA MET A 37 -38.72 1.65 -8.33
C MET A 37 -38.74 2.30 -6.94
N GLY A 38 -38.15 1.67 -5.92
CA GLY A 38 -37.99 2.20 -4.58
C GLY A 38 -37.19 3.50 -4.50
N LEU A 39 -36.39 3.83 -5.53
CA LEU A 39 -35.74 5.14 -5.65
C LEU A 39 -36.75 6.26 -5.95
N LEU A 40 -37.89 5.93 -6.58
CA LEU A 40 -38.97 6.86 -6.90
C LEU A 40 -40.10 6.80 -5.87
N ARG A 41 -40.57 5.59 -5.53
CA ARG A 41 -41.69 5.39 -4.62
C ARG A 41 -41.66 4.01 -3.97
N LEU A 42 -42.15 3.93 -2.73
CA LEU A 42 -42.43 2.65 -2.06
C LEU A 42 -43.88 2.58 -1.62
N TYR A 43 -44.47 1.39 -1.70
CA TYR A 43 -45.82 1.14 -1.19
C TYR A 43 -45.77 0.84 0.30
N TRP A 44 -46.19 1.81 1.12
CA TRP A 44 -46.16 1.72 2.57
C TRP A 44 -47.49 1.17 3.07
N VAL A 45 -47.43 0.21 3.97
CA VAL A 45 -48.59 -0.34 4.67
C VAL A 45 -48.48 0.05 6.13
N PRO A 46 -49.51 0.67 6.74
CA PRO A 46 -49.52 0.96 8.17
C PRO A 46 -49.31 -0.32 8.99
N ASP A 47 -48.57 -0.20 10.08
CA ASP A 47 -48.24 -1.34 10.92
C ASP A 47 -49.52 -2.03 11.44
N GLY A 48 -49.55 -3.36 11.35
CA GLY A 48 -50.71 -4.18 11.73
C GLY A 48 -51.89 -4.21 10.74
N MET A 49 -51.81 -3.52 9.59
CA MET A 49 -52.87 -3.54 8.57
C MET A 49 -52.52 -4.44 7.38
N GLY A 50 -53.53 -4.82 6.58
CA GLY A 50 -53.35 -5.56 5.33
C GLY A 50 -52.86 -4.66 4.18
N ALA A 51 -52.33 -5.29 3.12
CA ALA A 51 -51.73 -4.58 1.98
C ALA A 51 -52.72 -3.66 1.25
N GLU A 52 -54.02 -3.94 1.33
CA GLU A 52 -55.10 -3.10 0.80
C GLU A 52 -55.19 -1.73 1.45
N ALA A 53 -54.64 -1.55 2.65
CA ALA A 53 -54.63 -0.27 3.38
C ALA A 53 -53.41 0.61 3.05
N GLY A 54 -52.53 0.15 2.16
CA GLY A 54 -51.29 0.86 1.84
C GLY A 54 -51.46 2.00 0.85
N ALA A 55 -50.40 2.81 0.72
CA ALA A 55 -50.30 3.89 -0.24
C ALA A 55 -48.85 4.08 -0.71
N TYR A 56 -48.67 4.62 -1.90
CA TYR A 56 -47.34 4.98 -2.39
C TYR A 56 -46.84 6.26 -1.70
N VAL A 57 -45.61 6.20 -1.17
CA VAL A 57 -44.85 7.33 -0.66
C VAL A 57 -43.71 7.63 -1.62
N MET A 58 -43.57 8.89 -2.02
CA MET A 58 -42.59 9.34 -3.02
C MET A 58 -41.22 9.63 -2.37
N TYR A 59 -40.16 9.32 -3.10
CA TYR A 59 -38.76 9.59 -2.75
C TYR A 59 -38.15 10.63 -3.70
N PRO A 60 -37.09 11.35 -3.29
CA PRO A 60 -36.36 12.26 -4.15
C PRO A 60 -35.56 11.50 -5.23
N PHE A 61 -36.26 11.12 -6.31
CA PHE A 61 -35.72 10.20 -7.32
C PHE A 61 -34.44 10.70 -7.98
N ASP A 62 -34.41 11.95 -8.45
CA ASP A 62 -33.25 12.51 -9.14
C ASP A 62 -32.01 12.57 -8.24
N ASP A 63 -32.17 12.95 -6.98
CA ASP A 63 -31.07 13.01 -6.01
C ASP A 63 -30.53 11.60 -5.73
N LEU A 64 -31.41 10.63 -5.47
CA LEU A 64 -31.00 9.25 -5.18
C LEU A 64 -30.34 8.59 -6.39
N LEU A 65 -30.87 8.82 -7.59
CA LEU A 65 -30.29 8.33 -8.83
C LEU A 65 -28.93 8.99 -9.12
N GLY A 66 -28.79 10.29 -8.84
CA GLY A 66 -27.53 11.03 -8.96
C GLY A 66 -26.46 10.52 -7.99
N VAL A 67 -26.82 10.31 -6.72
CA VAL A 67 -25.93 9.70 -5.72
C VAL A 67 -25.52 8.28 -6.12
N LEU A 68 -26.46 7.48 -6.64
CA LEU A 68 -26.19 6.14 -7.13
C LEU A 68 -25.18 6.15 -8.29
N ALA A 69 -25.39 7.01 -9.28
CA ALA A 69 -24.49 7.15 -10.42
C ALA A 69 -23.09 7.63 -9.98
N LEU A 70 -23.02 8.58 -9.05
CA LEU A 70 -21.75 9.09 -8.51
C LEU A 70 -20.97 7.99 -7.79
N GLU A 71 -21.60 7.24 -6.88
CA GLU A 71 -20.93 6.18 -6.15
C GLU A 71 -20.58 4.99 -7.08
N SER A 72 -21.40 4.71 -8.10
CA SER A 72 -21.07 3.75 -9.17
C SER A 72 -19.77 4.14 -9.89
N GLN A 73 -19.63 5.39 -10.32
CA GLN A 73 -18.42 5.89 -10.99
C GLN A 73 -17.19 5.84 -10.08
N ARG A 74 -17.31 6.31 -8.84
CA ARG A 74 -16.20 6.32 -7.86
C ARG A 74 -15.66 4.92 -7.56
N ASN A 75 -16.50 3.90 -7.63
CA ASN A 75 -16.13 2.52 -7.34
C ASN A 75 -15.90 1.67 -8.59
N GLY A 76 -16.05 2.22 -9.80
CA GLY A 76 -15.98 1.44 -11.05
C GLY A 76 -16.97 0.27 -11.07
N CYS A 77 -18.17 0.47 -10.52
CA CYS A 77 -19.15 -0.60 -10.26
C CYS A 77 -20.40 -0.42 -11.13
N LEU A 78 -20.70 -1.39 -12.01
CA LEU A 78 -21.92 -1.38 -12.83
C LEU A 78 -23.18 -1.44 -11.96
N VAL A 79 -24.30 -0.88 -12.42
CA VAL A 79 -25.57 -0.94 -11.68
C VAL A 79 -26.64 -1.63 -12.52
N VAL A 80 -27.31 -2.60 -11.92
CA VAL A 80 -28.46 -3.30 -12.49
C VAL A 80 -29.68 -3.00 -11.63
N GLY A 81 -30.68 -2.33 -12.19
CA GLY A 81 -31.96 -2.12 -11.52
C GLY A 81 -32.89 -3.29 -11.83
N GLU A 82 -33.41 -3.95 -10.79
CA GLU A 82 -34.53 -4.87 -10.99
C GLU A 82 -35.80 -4.05 -11.19
N ASP A 83 -36.26 -4.04 -12.44
CA ASP A 83 -37.41 -3.30 -12.96
C ASP A 83 -38.52 -4.26 -13.44
N LEU A 84 -38.92 -5.22 -12.60
CA LEU A 84 -40.00 -6.16 -12.92
C LEU A 84 -41.35 -5.67 -12.40
N GLY A 85 -42.41 -6.08 -13.09
CA GLY A 85 -43.79 -5.70 -12.78
C GLY A 85 -44.20 -4.38 -13.42
N THR A 86 -45.00 -3.58 -12.70
CA THR A 86 -45.54 -2.31 -13.21
C THR A 86 -44.57 -1.17 -12.92
N VAL A 87 -43.71 -0.88 -13.89
CA VAL A 87 -42.66 0.15 -13.78
C VAL A 87 -43.15 1.50 -14.30
N PRO A 88 -43.03 2.60 -13.53
CA PRO A 88 -43.34 3.94 -14.02
C PRO A 88 -42.39 4.41 -15.15
N ASP A 89 -42.91 5.16 -16.12
CA ASP A 89 -42.12 5.70 -17.24
C ASP A 89 -40.92 6.54 -16.77
N ASP A 90 -41.08 7.29 -15.68
CA ASP A 90 -40.00 8.08 -15.09
C ASP A 90 -38.82 7.22 -14.61
N VAL A 91 -39.09 6.04 -14.07
CA VAL A 91 -38.04 5.09 -13.64
C VAL A 91 -37.28 4.56 -14.85
N VAL A 92 -38.01 4.16 -15.90
CA VAL A 92 -37.42 3.69 -17.16
C VAL A 92 -36.54 4.77 -17.79
N ALA A 93 -37.04 6.01 -17.84
CA ALA A 93 -36.31 7.15 -18.38
C ALA A 93 -35.08 7.50 -17.53
N GLY A 94 -35.20 7.48 -16.19
CA GLY A 94 -34.10 7.72 -15.26
C GLY A 94 -32.99 6.68 -15.39
N MET A 95 -33.34 5.39 -15.38
CA MET A 95 -32.38 4.30 -15.53
C MET A 95 -31.57 4.44 -16.82
N ARG A 96 -32.25 4.71 -17.95
CA ARG A 96 -31.57 4.93 -19.24
C ARG A 96 -30.63 6.12 -19.21
N ARG A 97 -31.05 7.24 -18.60
CA ARG A 97 -30.24 8.47 -18.51
C ARG A 97 -28.97 8.27 -17.68
N SER A 98 -29.06 7.46 -16.62
CA SER A 98 -27.95 7.23 -15.67
C SER A 98 -27.15 5.95 -15.97
N GLY A 99 -27.44 5.25 -17.07
CA GLY A 99 -26.74 4.02 -17.45
C GLY A 99 -27.00 2.83 -16.53
N VAL A 100 -28.11 2.82 -15.80
CA VAL A 100 -28.54 1.67 -14.98
C VAL A 100 -29.15 0.61 -15.91
N LEU A 101 -28.64 -0.61 -15.85
CA LEU A 101 -29.11 -1.71 -16.70
C LEU A 101 -30.45 -2.25 -16.21
N SER A 102 -31.37 -2.54 -17.14
CA SER A 102 -32.64 -3.23 -16.88
C SER A 102 -32.43 -4.72 -16.65
N LEU A 103 -33.27 -5.40 -15.87
CA LEU A 103 -33.26 -6.86 -15.70
C LEU A 103 -34.36 -7.51 -16.56
N ARG A 104 -33.96 -8.42 -17.45
CA ARG A 104 -34.83 -9.02 -18.48
C ARG A 104 -34.85 -10.56 -18.42
N PRO A 105 -35.63 -11.17 -17.50
CA PRO A 105 -35.80 -12.62 -17.46
C PRO A 105 -36.65 -13.11 -18.64
N LEU A 106 -36.19 -14.16 -19.34
CA LEU A 106 -36.85 -14.74 -20.51
C LEU A 106 -38.33 -15.06 -20.27
N TYR A 107 -38.69 -15.55 -19.09
CA TYR A 107 -40.08 -15.92 -18.77
C TYR A 107 -41.06 -14.76 -18.92
N PHE A 108 -40.62 -13.53 -18.69
CA PHE A 108 -41.46 -12.33 -18.79
C PHE A 108 -41.42 -11.66 -20.17
N GLU A 109 -40.56 -12.12 -21.08
CA GLU A 109 -40.47 -11.55 -22.42
C GLU A 109 -41.68 -11.91 -23.26
N THR A 110 -42.28 -10.88 -23.86
CA THR A 110 -43.48 -11.01 -24.69
C THR A 110 -43.12 -10.96 -26.17
N ALA A 111 -43.98 -11.56 -26.98
CA ALA A 111 -43.90 -11.51 -28.43
C ALA A 111 -44.98 -10.55 -28.96
N PRO A 112 -44.63 -9.56 -29.80
CA PRO A 112 -45.60 -8.94 -30.71
C PRO A 112 -46.27 -9.98 -31.62
N ASP A 113 -47.40 -9.60 -32.21
CA ASP A 113 -48.32 -10.20 -33.20
C ASP A 113 -47.95 -11.52 -33.94
N ASP A 114 -46.66 -11.85 -34.11
CA ASP A 114 -46.14 -13.11 -34.68
C ASP A 114 -46.06 -14.28 -33.67
N GLY A 115 -46.23 -14.00 -32.38
CA GLY A 115 -46.25 -15.02 -31.32
C GLY A 115 -44.90 -15.66 -30.98
N SER A 116 -43.79 -15.15 -31.51
CA SER A 116 -42.41 -15.61 -31.26
C SER A 116 -41.56 -14.56 -30.54
N ILE A 117 -40.77 -14.98 -29.55
CA ILE A 117 -39.72 -14.12 -29.00
C ILE A 117 -38.55 -14.13 -29.98
N ALA A 118 -37.99 -12.95 -30.27
CA ALA A 118 -36.89 -12.79 -31.21
C ALA A 118 -35.67 -12.18 -30.48
N PRO A 119 -34.44 -12.73 -30.62
CA PRO A 119 -33.29 -12.25 -29.88
C PRO A 119 -33.02 -10.76 -30.05
N GLU A 120 -33.26 -10.20 -31.25
CA GLU A 120 -32.95 -8.81 -31.59
C GLU A 120 -33.86 -7.80 -30.88
N ARG A 121 -34.98 -8.26 -30.30
CA ARG A 121 -35.95 -7.40 -29.59
C ARG A 121 -35.56 -7.15 -28.12
N PHE A 122 -34.58 -7.87 -27.59
CA PHE A 122 -34.10 -7.64 -26.23
C PHE A 122 -33.33 -6.31 -26.13
N LEU A 123 -33.49 -5.63 -25.00
CA LEU A 123 -32.83 -4.35 -24.77
C LEU A 123 -31.31 -4.54 -24.63
N HIS A 124 -30.52 -3.78 -25.38
CA HIS A 124 -29.05 -3.82 -25.26
C HIS A 124 -28.55 -3.37 -23.87
N GLU A 125 -29.11 -2.29 -23.32
CA GLU A 125 -28.81 -1.75 -21.99
C GLU A 125 -29.49 -2.55 -20.86
N ALA A 126 -29.22 -3.85 -20.82
CA ALA A 126 -29.83 -4.77 -19.88
C ALA A 126 -28.92 -5.92 -19.45
N VAL A 127 -29.39 -6.62 -18.44
CA VAL A 127 -28.95 -7.94 -18.00
C VAL A 127 -30.06 -8.92 -18.31
N VAL A 128 -29.72 -10.03 -18.97
CA VAL A 128 -30.68 -11.06 -19.36
C VAL A 128 -30.44 -12.34 -18.57
N SER A 129 -31.51 -13.08 -18.27
CA SER A 129 -31.46 -14.40 -17.65
C SER A 129 -32.63 -15.26 -18.14
N VAL A 130 -32.66 -16.54 -17.78
CA VAL A 130 -33.83 -17.38 -18.03
C VAL A 130 -34.94 -17.05 -17.02
N GLY A 131 -34.62 -17.15 -15.73
CA GLY A 131 -35.46 -16.74 -14.61
C GLY A 131 -34.66 -15.99 -13.54
N THR A 132 -35.22 -15.92 -12.34
CA THR A 132 -34.57 -15.37 -11.13
C THR A 132 -34.72 -16.36 -9.98
N HIS A 133 -34.10 -16.09 -8.83
CA HIS A 133 -34.24 -16.92 -7.63
C HIS A 133 -35.69 -16.96 -7.08
N ASP A 134 -36.52 -15.97 -7.41
CA ASP A 134 -37.95 -15.93 -7.05
C ASP A 134 -38.86 -16.67 -8.04
N LEU A 135 -38.30 -17.14 -9.14
CA LEU A 135 -38.99 -17.90 -10.16
C LEU A 135 -38.63 -19.38 -10.07
N PRO A 136 -39.48 -20.27 -10.62
CA PRO A 136 -39.11 -21.67 -10.74
C PRO A 136 -37.86 -21.85 -11.61
N THR A 137 -37.07 -22.88 -11.30
CA THR A 137 -35.97 -23.33 -12.17
C THR A 137 -36.52 -23.68 -13.56
N LEU A 138 -35.66 -23.72 -14.57
CA LEU A 138 -36.06 -24.05 -15.93
C LEU A 138 -36.77 -25.39 -16.02
N ARG A 139 -36.30 -26.41 -15.31
CA ARG A 139 -36.98 -27.70 -15.25
C ARG A 139 -38.33 -27.59 -14.55
N GLY A 140 -38.39 -26.95 -13.38
CA GLY A 140 -39.64 -26.80 -12.65
C GLY A 140 -40.69 -26.00 -13.43
N TYR A 141 -40.26 -24.96 -14.13
CA TYR A 141 -41.07 -24.16 -15.04
C TYR A 141 -41.60 -25.00 -16.20
N TRP A 142 -40.74 -25.81 -16.81
CA TRP A 142 -41.09 -26.61 -17.99
C TRP A 142 -41.99 -27.79 -17.66
N GLU A 143 -41.80 -28.43 -16.50
CA GLU A 143 -42.65 -29.53 -16.03
C GLU A 143 -43.94 -29.03 -15.36
N GLY A 144 -43.96 -27.78 -14.87
CA GLY A 144 -45.08 -27.19 -14.13
C GLY A 144 -45.13 -27.59 -12.65
N SER A 145 -44.04 -28.12 -12.12
CA SER A 145 -43.94 -28.60 -10.73
C SER A 145 -44.07 -27.45 -9.72
N ASP A 146 -43.76 -26.22 -10.12
CA ASP A 146 -43.95 -25.01 -9.31
C ASP A 146 -45.43 -24.74 -9.03
N LEU A 147 -46.30 -24.94 -10.03
CA LEU A 147 -47.74 -24.79 -9.86
C LEU A 147 -48.29 -25.89 -8.94
N ASP A 148 -47.76 -27.11 -9.04
CA ASP A 148 -48.16 -28.20 -8.15
C ASP A 148 -47.71 -27.95 -6.71
N LEU A 149 -46.51 -27.41 -6.51
CA LEU A 149 -45.99 -27.00 -5.21
C LEU A 149 -46.82 -25.85 -4.60
N ARG A 150 -47.11 -24.81 -5.38
CA ARG A 150 -47.97 -23.69 -4.93
C ARG A 150 -49.37 -24.17 -4.53
N ARG A 151 -49.92 -25.14 -5.27
CA ARG A 151 -51.19 -25.81 -4.90
C ARG A 151 -51.06 -26.54 -3.57
N ALA A 152 -49.99 -27.33 -3.39
CA ALA A 152 -49.75 -28.04 -2.13
C ALA A 152 -49.59 -27.10 -0.94
N LEU A 153 -49.09 -25.88 -1.17
CA LEU A 153 -48.95 -24.82 -0.17
C LEU A 153 -50.21 -23.94 0.01
N GLY A 154 -51.31 -24.23 -0.69
CA GLY A 154 -52.56 -23.49 -0.56
C GLY A 154 -52.52 -22.07 -1.15
N GLN A 155 -51.62 -21.78 -2.08
CA GLN A 155 -51.43 -20.43 -2.64
C GLN A 155 -52.40 -20.06 -3.78
N PHE A 156 -53.38 -20.93 -4.09
CA PHE A 156 -54.45 -20.64 -5.04
C PHE A 156 -55.78 -20.49 -4.29
N ALA A 157 -56.11 -19.26 -3.89
CA ALA A 157 -57.29 -18.97 -3.09
C ALA A 157 -58.61 -19.04 -3.89
N ALA A 158 -58.61 -18.65 -5.17
CA ALA A 158 -59.81 -18.60 -5.99
C ALA A 158 -59.96 -19.84 -6.91
N PRO A 159 -61.16 -20.44 -7.02
CA PRO A 159 -61.42 -21.54 -7.97
C PRO A 159 -61.04 -21.17 -9.41
N GLY A 160 -60.46 -22.11 -10.15
CA GLY A 160 -60.04 -21.92 -11.55
C GLY A 160 -58.71 -21.19 -11.77
N THR A 161 -58.11 -20.61 -10.71
CA THR A 161 -56.80 -19.90 -10.83
C THR A 161 -55.68 -20.83 -11.29
N LEU A 162 -55.64 -22.07 -10.78
CA LEU A 162 -54.63 -23.05 -11.18
C LEU A 162 -54.73 -23.42 -12.67
N ASP A 163 -55.94 -23.64 -13.16
CA ASP A 163 -56.17 -24.01 -14.56
C ASP A 163 -55.80 -22.85 -15.49
N ALA A 164 -56.13 -21.62 -15.12
CA ALA A 164 -55.71 -20.41 -15.83
C ALA A 164 -54.18 -20.27 -15.86
N GLN A 165 -53.50 -20.51 -14.74
CA GLN A 165 -52.03 -20.46 -14.65
C GLN A 165 -51.36 -21.56 -15.50
N ARG A 166 -51.91 -22.78 -15.51
CA ARG A 166 -51.44 -23.87 -16.37
C ARG A 166 -51.64 -23.57 -17.85
N ALA A 167 -52.77 -22.99 -18.24
CA ALA A 167 -53.02 -22.55 -19.61
C ALA A 167 -52.06 -21.43 -20.03
N MET A 168 -51.81 -20.46 -19.16
CA MET A 168 -50.82 -19.40 -19.38
C MET A 168 -49.42 -19.97 -19.58
N ARG A 169 -48.99 -20.90 -18.70
CA ARG A 169 -47.70 -21.58 -18.81
C ARG A 169 -47.53 -22.31 -20.13
N GLU A 170 -48.57 -22.97 -20.64
CA GLU A 170 -48.50 -23.61 -21.97
C GLU A 170 -48.31 -22.60 -23.09
N SER A 171 -49.01 -21.46 -23.03
CA SER A 171 -48.84 -20.36 -23.99
C SER A 171 -47.41 -19.80 -23.97
N GLU A 172 -46.84 -19.59 -22.79
CA GLU A 172 -45.46 -19.09 -22.61
C GLU A 172 -44.41 -20.11 -23.11
N ARG A 173 -44.54 -21.39 -22.74
CA ARG A 173 -43.67 -22.46 -23.25
C ARG A 173 -43.74 -22.56 -24.77
N ALA A 174 -44.95 -22.47 -25.35
CA ALA A 174 -45.13 -22.46 -26.80
C ALA A 174 -44.45 -21.26 -27.47
N ARG A 175 -44.48 -20.07 -26.83
CA ARG A 175 -43.80 -18.87 -27.30
C ARG A 175 -42.27 -19.04 -27.30
N ILE A 176 -41.70 -19.59 -26.24
CA ILE A 176 -40.26 -19.91 -26.16
C ILE A 176 -39.88 -20.93 -27.24
N ARG A 177 -40.64 -22.02 -27.39
CA ARG A 177 -40.38 -23.04 -28.44
C ARG A 177 -40.38 -22.46 -29.84
N ARG A 178 -41.33 -21.59 -30.19
CA ARG A 178 -41.34 -20.90 -31.49
C ARG A 178 -40.12 -20.01 -31.70
N GLY A 179 -39.63 -19.35 -30.65
CA GLY A 179 -38.36 -18.60 -30.69
C GLY A 179 -37.16 -19.51 -30.96
N LEU A 180 -37.08 -20.66 -30.27
CA LEU A 180 -36.02 -21.64 -30.51
C LEU A 180 -36.06 -22.23 -31.93
N GLU A 181 -37.24 -22.53 -32.44
CA GLU A 181 -37.45 -23.05 -33.80
C GLU A 181 -36.99 -22.05 -34.85
N ARG A 182 -37.39 -20.78 -34.72
CA ARG A 182 -36.95 -19.68 -35.59
C ARG A 182 -35.43 -19.54 -35.62
N GLU A 183 -34.78 -19.75 -34.48
CA GLU A 183 -33.33 -19.65 -34.31
C GLU A 183 -32.57 -20.93 -34.70
N GLY A 184 -33.26 -21.99 -35.15
CA GLY A 184 -32.65 -23.28 -35.48
C GLY A 184 -32.03 -23.99 -34.28
N LEU A 185 -32.54 -23.73 -33.07
CA LEU A 185 -32.00 -24.26 -31.80
C LEU A 185 -32.71 -25.54 -31.33
N LEU A 186 -33.64 -26.10 -32.11
CA LEU A 186 -34.32 -27.36 -31.79
C LEU A 186 -33.77 -28.59 -32.53
N GLU A 187 -32.70 -28.43 -33.32
CA GLU A 187 -32.09 -29.54 -34.05
C GLU A 187 -31.61 -30.64 -33.09
N GLY A 188 -32.02 -31.88 -33.35
CA GLY A 188 -31.69 -33.03 -32.50
C GLY A 188 -32.55 -33.21 -31.24
N ILE A 189 -33.57 -32.37 -31.02
CA ILE A 189 -34.52 -32.50 -29.90
C ILE A 189 -35.82 -33.14 -30.40
N GLU A 190 -36.06 -34.41 -30.05
CA GLU A 190 -37.24 -35.17 -30.52
C GLU A 190 -38.57 -34.60 -30.00
N ASN A 191 -38.63 -34.22 -28.72
CA ASN A 191 -39.84 -33.68 -28.10
C ASN A 191 -39.53 -32.42 -27.27
N PRO A 192 -39.61 -31.22 -27.87
CA PRO A 192 -39.34 -29.97 -27.18
C PRO A 192 -40.44 -29.58 -26.16
N ARG A 193 -41.54 -30.33 -26.06
CA ARG A 193 -42.54 -30.14 -24.98
C ARG A 193 -42.15 -30.81 -23.67
N ALA A 194 -41.31 -31.85 -23.73
CA ALA A 194 -40.75 -32.48 -22.55
C ALA A 194 -39.43 -31.80 -22.17
N TRP A 195 -39.10 -31.82 -20.87
CA TRP A 195 -37.80 -31.31 -20.42
C TRP A 195 -36.67 -32.27 -20.84
N SER A 196 -35.52 -31.71 -21.19
CA SER A 196 -34.27 -32.44 -21.39
C SER A 196 -33.06 -31.50 -21.19
N PRO A 197 -31.87 -32.03 -20.86
CA PRO A 197 -30.64 -31.22 -20.80
C PRO A 197 -30.33 -30.51 -22.14
N ALA A 198 -30.62 -31.17 -23.27
CA ALA A 198 -30.44 -30.58 -24.60
C ALA A 198 -31.36 -29.38 -24.83
N LEU A 199 -32.61 -29.44 -24.34
CA LEU A 199 -33.54 -28.31 -24.40
C LEU A 199 -33.07 -27.16 -23.49
N ALA A 200 -32.62 -27.46 -22.28
CA ALA A 200 -32.08 -26.45 -21.37
C ALA A 200 -30.88 -25.70 -21.99
N LEU A 201 -29.92 -26.43 -22.55
CA LEU A 201 -28.78 -25.85 -23.26
C LEU A 201 -29.24 -24.99 -24.46
N SER A 202 -30.26 -25.44 -25.20
CA SER A 202 -30.80 -24.69 -26.34
C SER A 202 -31.47 -23.38 -25.93
N ILE A 203 -32.15 -23.36 -24.78
CA ILE A 203 -32.70 -22.15 -24.19
C ILE A 203 -31.57 -21.20 -23.74
N HIS A 204 -30.53 -21.70 -23.09
CA HIS A 204 -29.37 -20.86 -22.74
C HIS A 204 -28.65 -20.32 -23.97
N ARG A 205 -28.54 -21.10 -25.06
CA ARG A 205 -28.02 -20.60 -26.34
C ARG A 205 -28.87 -19.48 -26.91
N PHE A 206 -30.19 -19.61 -26.85
CA PHE A 206 -31.10 -18.55 -27.30
C PHE A 206 -30.88 -17.27 -26.52
N VAL A 207 -30.87 -17.34 -25.19
CA VAL A 207 -30.63 -16.16 -24.34
C VAL A 207 -29.22 -15.60 -24.59
N ALA A 208 -28.23 -16.45 -24.84
CA ALA A 208 -26.87 -16.01 -25.16
C ALA A 208 -26.76 -15.23 -26.48
N ARG A 209 -27.62 -15.50 -27.47
CA ARG A 209 -27.68 -14.76 -28.74
C ARG A 209 -28.28 -13.35 -28.62
N THR A 210 -28.96 -13.06 -27.51
CA THR A 210 -29.59 -11.75 -27.31
C THR A 210 -28.53 -10.63 -27.13
N PRO A 211 -28.81 -9.38 -27.55
CA PRO A 211 -27.90 -8.24 -27.43
C PRO A 211 -27.67 -7.61 -26.03
N PRO A 212 -28.39 -7.91 -24.93
CA PRO A 212 -28.10 -7.38 -23.60
C PRO A 212 -26.63 -7.48 -23.21
N LYS A 213 -26.07 -6.43 -22.59
CA LYS A 213 -24.65 -6.35 -22.18
C LYS A 213 -24.18 -7.52 -21.31
N LEU A 214 -25.03 -8.00 -20.40
CA LEU A 214 -24.70 -9.09 -19.48
C LEU A 214 -25.72 -10.23 -19.59
N LEU A 215 -25.23 -11.46 -19.43
CA LEU A 215 -26.04 -12.67 -19.29
C LEU A 215 -25.78 -13.28 -17.92
N LEU A 216 -26.85 -13.62 -17.20
CA LEU A 216 -26.79 -14.41 -15.97
C LEU A 216 -27.31 -15.82 -16.24
N VAL A 217 -26.56 -16.82 -15.78
CA VAL A 217 -26.96 -18.23 -15.83
C VAL A 217 -27.12 -18.73 -14.40
N ALA A 218 -28.30 -19.24 -14.09
CA ALA A 218 -28.56 -19.97 -12.85
C ALA A 218 -28.07 -21.41 -13.01
N MET A 219 -27.28 -21.90 -12.07
CA MET A 219 -26.67 -23.23 -12.19
C MET A 219 -27.67 -24.35 -11.92
N GLU A 220 -28.76 -24.05 -11.21
CA GLU A 220 -29.93 -24.90 -11.06
C GLU A 220 -30.49 -25.34 -12.43
N ASP A 221 -30.50 -24.44 -13.42
CA ASP A 221 -30.97 -24.74 -14.77
C ASP A 221 -30.01 -25.68 -15.51
N VAL A 222 -28.71 -25.50 -15.29
CA VAL A 222 -27.64 -26.30 -15.91
C VAL A 222 -27.66 -27.73 -15.39
N PHE A 223 -27.86 -27.89 -14.08
CA PHE A 223 -27.93 -29.22 -13.44
C PHE A 223 -29.31 -29.87 -13.57
N GLY A 224 -30.32 -29.15 -14.06
CA GLY A 224 -31.67 -29.68 -14.21
C GLY A 224 -32.38 -29.89 -12.88
N GLN A 225 -32.09 -29.04 -11.89
CA GLN A 225 -32.72 -29.07 -10.58
C GLN A 225 -34.20 -28.68 -10.72
N VAL A 226 -35.10 -29.41 -10.05
CA VAL A 226 -36.55 -29.15 -10.13
C VAL A 226 -36.99 -28.10 -9.11
N GLU A 227 -36.38 -28.12 -7.93
CA GLU A 227 -36.81 -27.34 -6.77
C GLU A 227 -36.37 -25.89 -6.85
N GLN A 228 -37.32 -24.99 -6.64
CA GLN A 228 -37.08 -23.56 -6.47
C GLN A 228 -36.35 -23.27 -5.14
N ILE A 229 -35.33 -22.43 -5.19
CA ILE A 229 -34.52 -22.01 -4.03
C ILE A 229 -35.35 -21.34 -2.93
N ASN A 230 -36.31 -20.48 -3.32
CA ASN A 230 -37.12 -19.68 -2.39
C ASN A 230 -38.44 -20.36 -1.96
N LEU A 231 -38.64 -21.67 -2.23
CA LEU A 231 -39.88 -22.39 -1.87
C LEU A 231 -39.64 -23.86 -1.46
N PRO A 232 -39.53 -24.21 -0.15
CA PRO A 232 -39.49 -23.32 1.01
C PRO A 232 -38.09 -22.71 1.24
N ASN A 233 -38.03 -21.37 1.23
CA ASN A 233 -36.97 -20.42 1.60
C ASN A 233 -35.51 -20.91 1.72
N TRP A 234 -34.64 -20.34 0.88
CA TRP A 234 -33.18 -20.11 1.00
C TRP A 234 -32.28 -21.26 1.51
N ARG A 235 -32.76 -22.49 1.48
CA ARG A 235 -32.05 -23.65 2.06
C ARG A 235 -31.67 -24.72 1.05
N ARG A 236 -32.17 -24.62 -0.19
CA ARG A 236 -31.84 -25.61 -1.22
C ARG A 236 -30.38 -25.43 -1.64
N LYS A 237 -29.63 -26.53 -1.60
CA LYS A 237 -28.26 -26.59 -2.11
C LYS A 237 -28.31 -26.93 -3.59
N LEU A 238 -27.25 -26.59 -4.32
CA LEU A 238 -27.00 -27.15 -5.64
C LEU A 238 -26.70 -28.65 -5.52
N GLU A 239 -27.02 -29.41 -6.57
CA GLU A 239 -26.83 -30.86 -6.60
C GLU A 239 -25.38 -31.32 -6.74
N ARG A 240 -24.48 -30.42 -7.17
CA ARG A 240 -23.07 -30.71 -7.46
C ARG A 240 -22.14 -29.77 -6.70
N ASP A 241 -21.05 -30.32 -6.19
CA ASP A 241 -20.00 -29.56 -5.51
C ASP A 241 -19.18 -28.73 -6.50
N LEU A 242 -18.64 -27.60 -6.07
CA LEU A 242 -17.95 -26.64 -6.95
C LEU A 242 -16.70 -27.24 -7.58
N GLU A 243 -16.04 -28.15 -6.86
CA GLU A 243 -14.81 -28.85 -7.22
C GLU A 243 -14.99 -29.75 -8.46
N ASP A 244 -16.21 -30.22 -8.71
CA ASP A 244 -16.51 -31.14 -9.81
C ASP A 244 -16.84 -30.41 -11.12
N TRP A 245 -17.15 -29.10 -11.06
CA TRP A 245 -17.60 -28.32 -12.22
C TRP A 245 -16.62 -28.32 -13.41
N PRO A 246 -15.29 -28.29 -13.22
CA PRO A 246 -14.35 -28.35 -14.34
C PRO A 246 -14.43 -29.67 -15.14
N GLY A 247 -14.87 -30.77 -14.52
CA GLY A 247 -15.03 -32.09 -15.13
C GLY A 247 -16.42 -32.35 -15.71
N ASP A 248 -17.40 -31.56 -15.31
CA ASP A 248 -18.82 -31.76 -15.54
C ASP A 248 -19.23 -31.57 -17.02
N PRO A 249 -19.93 -32.55 -17.64
CA PRO A 249 -20.30 -32.45 -19.05
C PRO A 249 -21.31 -31.32 -19.34
N ASP A 250 -22.25 -31.05 -18.44
CA ASP A 250 -23.31 -30.05 -18.64
C ASP A 250 -22.72 -28.63 -18.53
N VAL A 251 -21.84 -28.42 -17.55
CA VAL A 251 -21.09 -27.16 -17.38
C VAL A 251 -20.16 -26.92 -18.58
N ARG A 252 -19.44 -27.94 -19.05
CA ARG A 252 -18.57 -27.83 -20.23
C ARG A 252 -19.36 -27.50 -21.49
N ALA A 253 -20.52 -28.15 -21.68
CA ALA A 253 -21.40 -27.88 -22.81
C ALA A 253 -21.94 -26.44 -22.77
N LEU A 254 -22.35 -25.95 -21.60
CA LEU A 254 -22.75 -24.57 -21.40
C LEU A 254 -21.61 -23.60 -21.75
N ILE A 255 -20.41 -23.77 -21.18
CA ILE A 255 -19.27 -22.88 -21.44
C ILE A 255 -18.93 -22.85 -22.93
N ALA A 256 -18.93 -24.00 -23.60
CA ALA A 256 -18.69 -24.08 -25.04
C ALA A 256 -19.77 -23.34 -25.84
N ALA A 257 -21.03 -23.48 -25.45
CA ALA A 257 -22.12 -22.71 -26.03
C ALA A 257 -21.96 -21.20 -25.79
N MET A 258 -21.66 -20.76 -24.57
CA MET A 258 -21.48 -19.34 -24.25
C MET A 258 -20.33 -18.74 -25.06
N LYS A 259 -19.20 -19.43 -25.19
CA LYS A 259 -18.07 -18.97 -26.04
C LYS A 259 -18.44 -18.81 -27.51
N ARG A 260 -19.33 -19.65 -28.03
CA ARG A 260 -19.78 -19.60 -29.42
C ARG A 260 -20.80 -18.50 -29.65
N GLU A 261 -21.83 -18.41 -28.80
CA GLU A 261 -22.95 -17.48 -29.00
C GLU A 261 -22.60 -16.06 -28.50
N ARG A 262 -21.72 -15.94 -27.49
CA ARG A 262 -21.15 -14.68 -26.99
C ARG A 262 -19.63 -14.72 -27.13
N PRO A 263 -19.10 -14.65 -28.36
CA PRO A 263 -17.66 -14.59 -28.54
C PRO A 263 -17.13 -13.41 -27.73
N ALA A 264 -16.05 -13.63 -26.99
CA ALA A 264 -15.40 -12.54 -26.29
C ALA A 264 -15.13 -11.44 -27.32
N ALA A 265 -15.80 -10.30 -27.20
CA ALA A 265 -15.26 -9.08 -27.76
C ALA A 265 -13.82 -9.07 -27.26
N LYS A 266 -12.84 -9.02 -28.16
CA LYS A 266 -11.47 -8.67 -27.76
C LYS A 266 -11.68 -7.47 -26.86
N ILE A 267 -11.38 -7.62 -25.57
CA ILE A 267 -11.22 -6.47 -24.69
C ILE A 267 -10.03 -5.79 -25.33
N THR A 268 -10.30 -4.91 -26.30
CA THR A 268 -9.36 -3.90 -26.70
C THR A 268 -9.20 -3.13 -25.40
N THR A 269 -8.05 -3.31 -24.78
CA THR A 269 -7.56 -2.57 -23.63
C THR A 269 -7.48 -1.05 -23.89
N ASP A 270 -8.13 -0.57 -24.95
CA ASP A 270 -8.05 0.78 -25.51
C ASP A 270 -9.31 1.61 -25.19
N ALA A 271 -10.35 1.02 -24.58
CA ALA A 271 -11.62 1.70 -24.26
C ALA A 271 -11.88 1.92 -22.76
N HIS A 272 -10.99 1.45 -21.88
CA HIS A 272 -10.83 2.15 -20.61
C HIS A 272 -9.98 3.37 -20.93
N GLY A 273 -10.59 4.55 -20.87
CA GLY A 273 -9.83 5.79 -20.75
C GLY A 273 -8.69 5.55 -19.77
N SER A 274 -7.48 5.79 -20.26
CA SER A 274 -6.20 5.56 -19.62
C SER A 274 -6.08 6.30 -18.28
N ALA A 275 -6.74 5.78 -17.24
CA ALA A 275 -6.40 6.06 -15.85
C ALA A 275 -5.45 5.00 -15.28
N GLY A 276 -5.17 3.93 -16.02
CA GLY A 276 -4.22 2.89 -15.64
C GLY A 276 -3.14 2.71 -16.70
N GLY A 277 -2.21 3.66 -16.78
CA GLY A 277 -0.87 3.33 -17.26
C GLY A 277 -0.21 2.31 -16.31
N PRO A 278 1.09 2.03 -16.46
CA PRO A 278 1.89 1.24 -15.50
C PRO A 278 1.94 1.83 -14.08
N HIS A 279 1.15 2.88 -13.80
CA HIS A 279 1.13 3.68 -12.59
C HIS A 279 -0.20 3.47 -11.86
N GLY A 280 -0.14 2.77 -10.72
CA GLY A 280 -0.96 3.06 -9.54
C GLY A 280 -2.46 2.73 -9.59
N GLY A 281 -2.85 1.54 -10.05
CA GLY A 281 -4.17 1.01 -9.68
C GLY A 281 -4.20 0.63 -8.18
N VAL A 282 -5.36 0.76 -7.53
CA VAL A 282 -5.53 0.32 -6.12
C VAL A 282 -5.09 -1.16 -6.00
N PRO A 283 -4.23 -1.53 -5.04
CA PRO A 283 -3.80 -2.91 -4.88
C PRO A 283 -4.98 -3.86 -4.70
N ARG A 284 -5.10 -4.88 -5.58
CA ARG A 284 -6.16 -5.90 -5.50
C ARG A 284 -5.85 -6.96 -4.45
N ALA A 285 -4.59 -7.39 -4.43
CA ALA A 285 -4.04 -8.36 -3.50
C ALA A 285 -2.53 -8.12 -3.34
N THR A 286 -2.03 -8.23 -2.11
CA THR A 286 -0.64 -7.98 -1.74
C THR A 286 -0.01 -9.21 -1.07
N TYR A 287 1.28 -9.48 -1.33
CA TYR A 287 2.04 -10.52 -0.62
C TYR A 287 3.32 -9.94 -0.02
N ARG A 288 3.54 -10.09 1.30
CA ARG A 288 4.68 -9.48 2.00
C ARG A 288 5.94 -10.32 1.82
N LEU A 289 7.03 -9.68 1.37
CA LEU A 289 8.37 -10.26 1.26
C LEU A 289 9.33 -9.47 2.16
N GLN A 290 9.99 -10.18 3.07
CA GLN A 290 10.98 -9.62 3.98
C GLN A 290 12.36 -9.69 3.31
N MET A 291 12.88 -8.54 2.89
CA MET A 291 14.14 -8.41 2.15
C MET A 291 15.33 -8.33 3.12
N ASN A 292 16.39 -9.08 2.86
CA ASN A 292 17.67 -9.06 3.60
C ASN A 292 18.75 -9.88 2.83
N ARG A 293 19.92 -10.10 3.44
CA ARG A 293 21.01 -10.90 2.85
C ARG A 293 20.65 -12.34 2.48
N GLU A 294 19.64 -12.92 3.13
CA GLU A 294 19.17 -14.29 2.86
C GLU A 294 18.01 -14.31 1.86
N PHE A 295 17.30 -13.19 1.70
CA PHE A 295 16.20 -13.01 0.76
C PHE A 295 16.34 -11.72 -0.07
N THR A 296 17.00 -11.83 -1.22
CA THR A 296 17.42 -10.71 -2.08
C THR A 296 16.40 -10.38 -3.17
N PHE A 297 16.64 -9.33 -3.96
CA PHE A 297 15.82 -9.03 -5.15
C PHE A 297 15.75 -10.19 -6.15
N ALA A 298 16.84 -10.97 -6.29
CA ALA A 298 16.87 -12.14 -7.15
C ALA A 298 15.91 -13.25 -6.66
N HIS A 299 15.87 -13.49 -5.35
CA HIS A 299 14.92 -14.45 -4.75
C HIS A 299 13.47 -13.98 -4.93
N ALA A 300 13.21 -12.69 -4.70
CA ALA A 300 11.89 -12.11 -4.94
C ALA A 300 11.44 -12.27 -6.40
N ALA A 301 12.32 -12.00 -7.36
CA ALA A 301 12.03 -12.12 -8.79
C ALA A 301 11.66 -13.57 -9.18
N ALA A 302 12.35 -14.56 -8.62
CA ALA A 302 12.06 -15.97 -8.87
C ALA A 302 10.66 -16.42 -8.38
N LEU A 303 10.09 -15.75 -7.37
CA LEU A 303 8.75 -16.06 -6.86
C LEU A 303 7.61 -15.39 -7.63
N VAL A 304 7.89 -14.33 -8.40
CA VAL A 304 6.87 -13.54 -9.09
C VAL A 304 5.90 -14.39 -9.93
N PRO A 305 6.35 -15.36 -10.76
CA PRO A 305 5.43 -16.16 -11.57
C PRO A 305 4.42 -16.95 -10.72
N TYR A 306 4.86 -17.48 -9.59
CA TYR A 306 4.00 -18.20 -8.65
C TYR A 306 2.99 -17.26 -7.97
N LEU A 307 3.45 -16.09 -7.52
CA LEU A 307 2.57 -15.09 -6.89
C LEU A 307 1.54 -14.55 -7.89
N ALA A 308 1.93 -14.36 -9.15
CA ALA A 308 1.01 -13.97 -10.22
C ALA A 308 -0.07 -15.02 -10.44
N ALA A 309 0.28 -16.32 -10.42
CA ALA A 309 -0.69 -17.41 -10.56
C ALA A 309 -1.70 -17.45 -9.39
N LEU A 310 -1.31 -17.00 -8.19
CA LEU A 310 -2.21 -16.83 -7.04
C LEU A 310 -3.11 -15.59 -7.15
N GLY A 311 -2.93 -14.74 -8.17
CA GLY A 311 -3.69 -13.49 -8.35
C GLY A 311 -3.13 -12.31 -7.55
N VAL A 312 -1.91 -12.42 -7.01
CA VAL A 312 -1.24 -11.29 -6.35
C VAL A 312 -0.98 -10.19 -7.37
N SER A 313 -1.39 -8.97 -7.05
CA SER A 313 -1.19 -7.80 -7.91
C SER A 313 0.05 -7.00 -7.55
N HIS A 314 0.44 -7.03 -6.27
CA HIS A 314 1.54 -6.24 -5.74
C HIS A 314 2.37 -7.09 -4.78
N VAL A 315 3.69 -7.08 -4.94
CA VAL A 315 4.58 -7.57 -3.88
C VAL A 315 4.78 -6.44 -2.86
N TYR A 316 4.57 -6.71 -1.59
CA TYR A 316 4.79 -5.77 -0.50
C TYR A 316 6.19 -6.04 0.09
N LEU A 317 7.16 -5.21 -0.27
CA LEU A 317 8.55 -5.38 0.16
C LEU A 317 8.79 -4.60 1.45
N SER A 318 9.46 -5.23 2.42
CA SER A 318 10.07 -4.50 3.54
C SER A 318 11.08 -3.47 3.03
N PRO A 319 11.55 -2.52 3.88
CA PRO A 319 12.51 -1.51 3.43
C PRO A 319 13.77 -2.15 2.87
N TYR A 320 14.26 -1.60 1.76
CA TYR A 320 15.46 -2.10 1.07
C TYR A 320 16.49 -1.01 0.77
N PHE A 321 16.31 0.19 1.36
CA PHE A 321 17.36 1.19 1.42
C PHE A 321 18.46 0.76 2.40
N LYS A 322 19.64 1.38 2.31
CA LYS A 322 20.82 0.96 3.06
C LYS A 322 20.54 1.04 4.56
N ALA A 323 20.43 -0.13 5.17
CA ALA A 323 20.32 -0.33 6.60
C ALA A 323 21.69 -0.66 7.19
N ARG A 324 21.77 -0.83 8.52
CA ARG A 324 23.01 -1.29 9.15
C ARG A 324 23.43 -2.66 8.58
N PRO A 325 24.75 -2.92 8.47
CA PRO A 325 25.27 -4.22 8.08
C PRO A 325 24.67 -5.34 8.94
N GLY A 326 24.26 -6.42 8.29
CA GLY A 326 23.64 -7.58 8.94
C GLY A 326 22.16 -7.42 9.30
N SER A 327 21.51 -6.29 9.00
CA SER A 327 20.09 -6.08 9.29
C SER A 327 19.22 -7.09 8.54
N LEU A 328 18.37 -7.81 9.30
CA LEU A 328 17.40 -8.76 8.74
C LEU A 328 16.03 -8.12 8.47
N HIS A 329 15.79 -6.91 9.01
CA HIS A 329 14.49 -6.24 8.97
C HIS A 329 14.46 -4.99 8.08
N GLY A 330 15.58 -4.27 7.94
CA GLY A 330 15.74 -3.11 7.04
C GLY A 330 15.26 -1.76 7.59
N TYR A 331 14.57 -1.74 8.73
CA TYR A 331 14.05 -0.50 9.36
C TYR A 331 15.13 0.41 10.00
N ASP A 332 16.31 -0.12 10.31
CA ASP A 332 17.46 0.64 10.82
C ASP A 332 18.27 1.30 9.70
N ILE A 333 17.57 2.09 8.87
CA ILE A 333 18.13 2.78 7.70
C ILE A 333 19.24 3.75 8.13
N VAL A 334 20.41 3.63 7.51
CA VAL A 334 21.55 4.54 7.72
C VAL A 334 21.77 5.48 6.54
N ASP A 335 21.24 5.15 5.36
CA ASP A 335 21.22 6.03 4.18
C ASP A 335 19.96 5.78 3.32
N HIS A 336 19.10 6.79 3.27
CA HIS A 336 17.85 6.79 2.50
C HIS A 336 18.06 6.82 0.98
N ASN A 337 19.27 7.17 0.55
CA ASN A 337 19.62 7.42 -0.84
C ASN A 337 20.54 6.36 -1.45
N ALA A 338 20.71 5.24 -0.77
CA ALA A 338 21.43 4.08 -1.27
C ALA A 338 20.56 2.82 -1.12
N LEU A 339 20.68 1.89 -2.07
CA LEU A 339 20.12 0.55 -1.90
C LEU A 339 20.98 -0.24 -0.91
N ASN A 340 20.37 -1.16 -0.16
CA ASN A 340 21.12 -2.04 0.73
C ASN A 340 21.98 -3.02 -0.11
N PRO A 341 23.33 -2.94 -0.01
CA PRO A 341 24.20 -3.81 -0.80
C PRO A 341 24.06 -5.29 -0.46
N GLU A 342 23.52 -5.63 0.72
CA GLU A 342 23.23 -7.02 1.10
C GLU A 342 21.98 -7.59 0.41
N ILE A 343 21.05 -6.74 -0.06
CA ILE A 343 19.82 -7.15 -0.75
C ILE A 343 20.04 -7.22 -2.27
N GLY A 344 20.90 -6.37 -2.82
CA GLY A 344 21.26 -6.35 -4.23
C GLY A 344 21.54 -4.93 -4.74
N ASP A 345 21.96 -4.84 -5.99
CA ASP A 345 22.30 -3.58 -6.64
C ASP A 345 21.13 -3.01 -7.48
N ARG A 346 21.41 -1.92 -8.21
CA ARG A 346 20.40 -1.29 -9.07
C ARG A 346 19.98 -2.22 -10.21
N ALA A 347 20.89 -3.02 -10.76
CA ALA A 347 20.58 -3.95 -11.83
C ALA A 347 19.70 -5.10 -11.33
N ASP A 348 19.90 -5.56 -10.10
CA ASP A 348 19.01 -6.53 -9.43
C ASP A 348 17.58 -5.98 -9.27
N LEU A 349 17.45 -4.74 -8.78
CA LEU A 349 16.14 -4.08 -8.64
C LEU A 349 15.45 -3.90 -10.00
N ASP A 350 16.20 -3.47 -11.02
CA ASP A 350 15.67 -3.28 -12.37
C ASP A 350 15.18 -4.62 -12.96
N ARG A 351 15.89 -5.73 -12.70
CA ARG A 351 15.45 -7.10 -13.06
C ARG A 351 14.16 -7.49 -12.36
N LEU A 352 14.07 -7.31 -11.04
CA LEU A 352 12.84 -7.58 -10.29
C LEU A 352 11.65 -6.79 -10.86
N CYS A 353 11.84 -5.51 -11.12
CA CYS A 353 10.80 -4.65 -11.70
C CYS A 353 10.38 -5.11 -13.10
N ALA A 354 11.32 -5.61 -13.92
CA ALA A 354 11.00 -6.15 -15.24
C ALA A 354 10.11 -7.40 -15.12
N VAL A 355 10.48 -8.36 -14.27
CA VAL A 355 9.71 -9.58 -14.05
C VAL A 355 8.31 -9.27 -13.49
N LEU A 356 8.20 -8.33 -12.53
CA LEU A 356 6.90 -7.87 -12.04
C LEU A 356 6.02 -7.34 -13.18
N ARG A 357 6.57 -6.47 -14.04
CA ARG A 357 5.82 -5.90 -15.19
C ARG A 357 5.40 -6.96 -16.20
N GLU A 358 6.26 -7.93 -16.51
CA GLU A 358 5.93 -9.06 -17.40
C GLU A 358 4.70 -9.85 -16.92
N HIS A 359 4.48 -9.90 -15.60
CA HIS A 359 3.34 -10.55 -14.98
C HIS A 359 2.18 -9.60 -14.63
N GLY A 360 2.21 -8.35 -15.10
CA GLY A 360 1.17 -7.36 -14.78
C GLY A 360 1.10 -6.99 -13.29
N MET A 361 2.21 -7.16 -12.57
CA MET A 361 2.40 -6.86 -11.16
C MET A 361 3.27 -5.62 -10.97
N THR A 362 3.27 -5.07 -9.76
CA THR A 362 4.20 -4.03 -9.32
C THR A 362 4.57 -4.22 -7.85
N GLN A 363 5.31 -3.30 -7.24
CA GLN A 363 5.70 -3.36 -5.83
C GLN A 363 5.05 -2.24 -5.00
N LEU A 364 4.73 -2.59 -3.75
CA LEU A 364 4.54 -1.65 -2.65
C LEU A 364 5.79 -1.69 -1.79
N ILE A 365 6.29 -0.53 -1.39
CA ILE A 365 7.42 -0.46 -0.46
C ILE A 365 6.94 -0.06 0.93
N ASP A 366 7.49 -0.70 1.95
CA ASP A 366 7.35 -0.25 3.34
C ASP A 366 8.27 0.94 3.61
N LEU A 367 7.76 1.95 4.30
CA LEU A 367 8.50 3.14 4.71
C LEU A 367 8.09 3.55 6.11
N VAL A 368 9.08 3.76 6.99
CA VAL A 368 8.87 4.42 8.29
C VAL A 368 9.63 5.75 8.23
N PRO A 369 8.94 6.88 8.04
CA PRO A 369 9.60 8.14 7.70
C PRO A 369 10.23 8.84 8.90
N ASN A 370 9.93 8.43 10.12
CA ASN A 370 10.23 9.24 11.30
C ASN A 370 11.56 8.93 11.97
N HIS A 371 12.42 8.03 11.44
CA HIS A 371 13.65 7.65 12.12
C HIS A 371 14.78 7.14 11.21
N VAL A 372 15.99 7.11 11.76
CA VAL A 372 17.20 6.51 11.16
C VAL A 372 17.99 5.72 12.20
N GLY A 373 18.76 4.73 11.75
CA GLY A 373 19.72 4.02 12.58
C GLY A 373 20.89 4.91 12.99
N VAL A 374 21.18 5.00 14.29
CA VAL A 374 22.23 5.88 14.85
C VAL A 374 23.37 5.15 15.55
N LEU A 375 23.33 3.81 15.57
CA LEU A 375 24.46 3.01 16.02
C LEU A 375 25.46 2.70 14.91
N GLY A 376 26.74 2.69 15.28
CA GLY A 376 27.85 2.33 14.40
C GLY A 376 28.45 3.55 13.70
N ALA A 377 29.10 3.32 12.56
CA ALA A 377 29.79 4.37 11.78
C ALA A 377 29.07 4.73 10.47
N GLU A 378 27.98 4.02 10.14
CA GLU A 378 27.43 3.98 8.78
C GLU A 378 26.47 5.13 8.44
N ASN A 379 25.92 5.80 9.45
CA ASN A 379 25.00 6.93 9.25
C ASN A 379 25.78 8.25 9.19
N PRO A 380 25.94 8.87 8.00
CA PRO A 380 26.73 10.10 7.86
C PRO A 380 26.09 11.29 8.58
N TRP A 381 24.76 11.38 8.63
CA TRP A 381 24.05 12.48 9.28
C TRP A 381 24.32 12.47 10.79
N TRP A 382 24.21 11.29 11.41
CA TRP A 382 24.49 11.16 12.83
C TRP A 382 25.97 11.36 13.15
N GLN A 383 26.88 10.86 12.31
CA GLN A 383 28.32 11.06 12.50
C GLN A 383 28.72 12.55 12.41
N ASP A 384 28.09 13.34 11.54
CA ASP A 384 28.29 14.80 11.49
C ASP A 384 27.80 15.46 12.79
N VAL A 385 26.63 15.08 13.30
CA VAL A 385 26.12 15.57 14.59
C VAL A 385 27.05 15.20 15.75
N LEU A 386 27.59 13.98 15.79
CA LEU A 386 28.54 13.55 16.81
C LEU A 386 29.90 14.26 16.74
N GLU A 387 30.29 14.76 15.56
CA GLU A 387 31.55 15.48 15.37
C GLU A 387 31.41 16.98 15.63
N ASN A 388 30.30 17.57 15.21
CA ASN A 388 30.13 19.02 15.13
C ASN A 388 29.06 19.57 16.09
N GLY A 389 28.32 18.71 16.77
CA GLY A 389 27.28 19.10 17.71
C GLY A 389 26.22 19.98 17.03
N ARG A 390 25.84 21.07 17.71
CA ARG A 390 24.85 22.04 17.21
C ARG A 390 25.30 22.78 15.94
N ALA A 391 26.59 22.76 15.61
CA ALA A 391 27.14 23.35 14.40
C ALA A 391 27.15 22.37 13.19
N ALA A 392 26.71 21.12 13.38
CA ALA A 392 26.57 20.15 12.30
C ALA A 392 25.60 20.66 11.21
N GLU A 393 25.85 20.25 9.97
CA GLU A 393 24.94 20.53 8.85
C GLU A 393 23.60 19.82 9.08
N HIS A 394 23.69 18.59 9.61
CA HIS A 394 22.53 17.74 9.89
C HIS A 394 21.99 17.91 11.31
N ALA A 395 22.44 18.91 12.08
CA ALA A 395 21.97 19.11 13.47
C ALA A 395 20.45 19.24 13.53
N ASP A 396 19.88 19.99 12.59
CA ASP A 396 18.45 20.31 12.55
C ASP A 396 17.61 19.19 11.92
N PHE A 397 18.23 18.10 11.43
CA PHE A 397 17.53 16.91 10.94
C PHE A 397 16.94 16.10 12.08
N PHE A 398 17.54 16.21 13.27
CA PHE A 398 17.15 15.48 14.46
C PHE A 398 16.48 16.42 15.46
N ASP A 399 15.59 15.85 16.26
CA ASP A 399 14.96 16.55 17.38
C ASP A 399 15.82 16.36 18.63
N ILE A 400 16.72 17.32 18.88
CA ILE A 400 17.71 17.30 19.97
C ILE A 400 17.48 18.51 20.88
N ASP A 401 17.28 18.24 22.17
CA ASP A 401 17.28 19.24 23.23
C ASP A 401 18.70 19.48 23.74
N TRP A 402 19.36 20.49 23.16
CA TRP A 402 20.71 20.91 23.54
C TRP A 402 20.79 21.61 24.89
N ASP A 403 19.65 22.08 25.42
CA ASP A 403 19.58 22.99 26.56
C ASP A 403 19.06 22.29 27.84
N ARG A 404 18.85 20.97 27.82
CA ARG A 404 18.39 20.15 28.95
C ARG A 404 19.30 20.32 30.20
N THR A 405 18.66 20.45 31.37
CA THR A 405 19.13 21.10 32.60
C THR A 405 19.80 20.21 33.69
N PRO A 406 20.66 19.24 33.36
CA PRO A 406 21.81 18.95 34.22
C PRO A 406 23.01 19.77 33.74
N ASP A 407 23.68 20.51 34.64
CA ASP A 407 24.85 21.36 34.31
C ASP A 407 25.94 20.61 33.49
N GLU A 408 26.01 19.29 33.61
CA GLU A 408 26.97 18.43 32.91
C GLU A 408 26.57 17.99 31.48
N LEU A 409 25.31 18.21 31.06
CA LEU A 409 24.80 17.87 29.71
C LEU A 409 24.59 19.10 28.83
N HIS A 410 24.78 20.31 29.36
CA HIS A 410 24.60 21.53 28.60
C HIS A 410 25.45 21.53 27.32
N GLY A 411 24.79 21.60 26.16
CA GLY A 411 25.44 21.58 24.84
C GLY A 411 26.00 20.22 24.41
N LYS A 412 25.62 19.11 25.06
CA LYS A 412 26.09 17.76 24.73
C LYS A 412 24.96 16.77 24.45
N LEU A 413 25.28 15.76 23.64
CA LEU A 413 24.42 14.60 23.37
C LEU A 413 24.68 13.47 24.36
N LEU A 414 23.65 12.97 25.03
CA LEU A 414 23.76 11.79 25.88
C LEU A 414 23.59 10.51 25.04
N LEU A 415 24.62 9.66 25.00
CA LEU A 415 24.63 8.41 24.23
C LEU A 415 24.68 7.20 25.17
N PRO A 416 23.55 6.55 25.44
CA PRO A 416 23.46 5.41 26.36
C PRO A 416 23.79 4.11 25.62
N VAL A 417 25.06 3.93 25.25
CA VAL A 417 25.56 2.84 24.39
C VAL A 417 26.52 1.89 25.11
N LEU A 418 27.00 2.26 26.30
CA LEU A 418 27.98 1.45 27.04
C LEU A 418 27.33 0.28 27.77
N GLY A 419 27.95 -0.89 27.72
CA GLY A 419 27.49 -2.09 28.43
C GLY A 419 27.58 -1.98 29.96
N GLU A 420 28.46 -1.11 30.45
CA GLU A 420 28.72 -0.85 31.87
C GLU A 420 28.94 0.64 32.15
N ARG A 421 29.17 1.00 33.42
CA ARG A 421 29.52 2.38 33.82
C ARG A 421 30.75 2.90 33.08
N TYR A 422 30.69 4.16 32.64
CA TYR A 422 31.74 4.83 31.85
C TYR A 422 33.16 4.64 32.40
N GLY A 423 33.38 4.90 33.70
CA GLY A 423 34.72 4.79 34.31
C GLY A 423 35.28 3.36 34.23
N THR A 424 34.43 2.35 34.47
CA THR A 424 34.83 0.94 34.36
C THR A 424 35.18 0.55 32.93
N VAL A 425 34.41 1.00 31.94
CA VAL A 425 34.69 0.74 30.52
C VAL A 425 36.00 1.42 30.09
N LEU A 426 36.22 2.66 30.54
CA LEU A 426 37.45 3.41 30.26
C LEU A 426 38.69 2.71 30.86
N GLU A 427 38.68 2.38 32.15
CA GLU A 427 39.82 1.79 32.86
C GLU A 427 40.16 0.35 32.39
N ARG A 428 39.21 -0.32 31.76
CA ARG A 428 39.42 -1.62 31.09
C ARG A 428 40.07 -1.48 29.70
N GLY A 429 40.24 -0.26 29.19
CA GLY A 429 40.76 -0.02 27.85
C GLY A 429 39.80 -0.42 26.73
N GLU A 430 38.49 -0.52 27.03
CA GLU A 430 37.46 -0.86 26.05
C GLU A 430 37.10 0.35 25.16
N LEU A 431 37.35 1.58 25.64
CA LEU A 431 37.27 2.81 24.86
C LEU A 431 38.64 3.14 24.29
N GLN A 432 38.75 3.13 22.95
CA GLN A 432 40.02 3.37 22.27
C GLN A 432 39.95 4.54 21.31
N LEU A 433 40.82 5.52 21.48
CA LEU A 433 41.15 6.51 20.47
C LEU A 433 41.85 5.81 19.29
N GLY A 434 41.39 6.08 18.08
CA GLY A 434 42.02 5.66 16.84
C GLY A 434 42.24 6.85 15.91
N PHE A 435 43.25 6.73 15.06
CA PHE A 435 43.57 7.69 14.00
C PHE A 435 43.44 7.02 12.63
N ASP A 436 42.65 7.61 11.74
CA ASP A 436 42.58 7.24 10.33
C ASP A 436 43.50 8.17 9.53
N ALA A 437 44.70 7.69 9.23
CA ALA A 437 45.73 8.47 8.54
C ALA A 437 45.34 8.84 7.09
N ALA A 438 44.50 8.04 6.43
CA ALA A 438 44.05 8.31 5.07
C ALA A 438 43.03 9.46 5.02
N ARG A 439 42.26 9.62 6.09
CA ARG A 439 41.25 10.68 6.21
C ARG A 439 41.70 11.87 7.07
N GLY A 440 42.77 11.70 7.85
CA GLY A 440 43.21 12.68 8.82
C GLY A 440 42.20 12.87 9.95
N GLU A 441 41.54 11.79 10.39
CA GLU A 441 40.44 11.83 11.35
C GLU A 441 40.75 11.05 12.62
N PHE A 442 40.33 11.57 13.77
CA PHE A 442 40.34 10.84 15.04
C PHE A 442 38.93 10.44 15.47
N ALA A 443 38.80 9.24 16.05
CA ALA A 443 37.54 8.73 16.58
C ALA A 443 37.77 7.88 17.83
N ILE A 444 36.84 7.93 18.78
CA ILE A 444 36.74 6.95 19.87
C ILE A 444 35.96 5.74 19.37
N ARG A 445 36.46 4.54 19.66
CA ARG A 445 35.83 3.26 19.35
C ARG A 445 35.41 2.53 20.61
N TYR A 446 34.24 1.90 20.55
CA TYR A 446 33.73 0.99 21.57
C TYR A 446 33.00 -0.16 20.87
N GLY A 447 33.61 -1.35 20.83
CA GLY A 447 33.10 -2.45 20.00
C GLY A 447 32.94 -2.03 18.54
N GLU A 448 31.71 -2.10 18.01
CA GLU A 448 31.36 -1.67 16.64
C GLU A 448 31.03 -0.17 16.52
N HIS A 449 30.96 0.55 17.64
CA HIS A 449 30.59 1.96 17.65
C HIS A 449 31.78 2.87 17.36
N ARG A 450 31.53 3.94 16.60
CA ARG A 450 32.49 4.98 16.26
C ARG A 450 31.94 6.34 16.67
N PHE A 451 32.72 7.09 17.44
CA PHE A 451 32.40 8.45 17.87
C PHE A 451 33.51 9.40 17.38
N PRO A 452 33.29 10.18 16.31
CA PRO A 452 34.29 11.10 15.78
C PRO A 452 34.61 12.19 16.80
N LEU A 453 35.87 12.61 16.87
CA LEU A 453 36.25 13.73 17.74
C LEU A 453 35.92 15.07 17.09
N ASP A 454 35.49 16.03 17.90
CA ASP A 454 35.40 17.44 17.53
C ASP A 454 36.78 17.89 17.00
N PRO A 455 36.89 18.35 15.75
CA PRO A 455 38.16 18.78 15.17
C PRO A 455 38.90 19.83 15.97
N GLN A 456 38.22 20.67 16.77
CA GLN A 456 38.90 21.60 17.69
C GLN A 456 39.78 20.91 18.72
N THR A 457 39.40 19.70 19.12
CA THR A 457 40.11 18.92 20.12
C THR A 457 41.33 18.21 19.55
N TYR A 458 41.56 18.23 18.23
CA TYR A 458 42.73 17.60 17.60
C TYR A 458 44.03 18.23 18.10
N LEU A 459 44.03 19.52 18.46
CA LEU A 459 45.17 20.18 19.09
C LEU A 459 45.69 19.41 20.32
N ARG A 460 44.80 18.76 21.09
CA ARG A 460 45.16 17.97 22.29
C ARG A 460 45.97 16.72 21.98
N VAL A 461 45.94 16.25 20.73
CA VAL A 461 46.73 15.11 20.24
C VAL A 461 47.92 15.59 19.41
N LEU A 462 47.70 16.57 18.54
CA LEU A 462 48.72 17.06 17.60
C LEU A 462 49.84 17.84 18.28
N ALA A 463 49.56 18.58 19.37
CA ALA A 463 50.62 19.31 20.09
C ALA A 463 51.62 18.35 20.78
N PRO A 464 51.20 17.35 21.58
CA PRO A 464 52.13 16.34 22.10
C PRO A 464 52.84 15.53 21.00
N ALA A 465 52.16 15.24 19.88
CA ALA A 465 52.79 14.56 18.75
C ALA A 465 53.90 15.42 18.10
N ALA A 466 53.71 16.74 18.03
CA ALA A 466 54.74 17.67 17.56
C ALA A 466 55.94 17.75 18.53
N GLU A 467 55.69 17.72 19.85
CA GLU A 467 56.76 17.64 20.86
C GLU A 467 57.56 16.32 20.72
N CYS A 468 56.87 15.20 20.49
CA CYS A 468 57.51 13.90 20.21
C CYS A 468 58.41 13.98 18.97
N LEU A 469 57.92 14.61 17.89
CA LEU A 469 58.69 14.80 16.66
C LEU A 469 59.91 15.71 16.90
N HIS A 470 59.76 16.79 17.67
CA HIS A 470 60.84 17.69 18.04
C HIS A 470 61.96 16.97 18.81
N ALA A 471 61.61 16.05 19.71
CA ALA A 471 62.56 15.29 20.51
C ALA A 471 63.45 14.33 19.67
N ARG A 472 63.04 13.96 18.44
CA ARG A 472 63.69 12.94 17.60
C ARG A 472 64.80 13.46 16.66
N ARG A 473 65.14 14.75 16.74
CA ARG A 473 66.24 15.53 16.09
C ARG A 473 66.89 15.03 14.77
N GLY A 474 66.67 15.84 13.73
CA GLY A 474 67.48 16.07 12.52
C GLY A 474 67.00 17.36 11.79
N HIS A 475 67.86 18.08 11.05
CA HIS A 475 67.50 19.38 10.42
C HIS A 475 66.28 19.33 9.47
N ALA A 476 66.05 18.19 8.81
CA ALA A 476 64.90 17.98 7.92
C ALA A 476 63.55 17.86 8.65
N GLN A 477 63.55 17.81 9.99
CA GLN A 477 62.35 17.62 10.80
C GLN A 477 61.80 18.94 11.38
N ALA A 478 62.57 20.03 11.36
CA ALA A 478 62.13 21.31 11.92
C ALA A 478 60.89 21.87 11.19
N GLU A 479 60.90 21.85 9.85
CA GLU A 479 59.75 22.30 9.03
C GLU A 479 58.50 21.43 9.26
N LEU A 480 58.69 20.13 9.51
CA LEU A 480 57.58 19.20 9.80
C LEU A 480 56.96 19.46 11.18
N VAL A 481 57.78 19.80 12.19
CA VAL A 481 57.30 20.22 13.52
C VAL A 481 56.47 21.49 13.39
N ASP A 482 57.01 22.53 12.74
CA ASP A 482 56.29 23.81 12.54
C ASP A 482 54.96 23.61 11.80
N THR A 483 54.96 22.73 10.79
CA THR A 483 53.75 22.40 10.02
C THR A 483 52.71 21.69 10.88
N LEU A 484 53.12 20.71 11.70
CA LEU A 484 52.21 19.95 12.57
C LEU A 484 51.66 20.83 13.70
N GLU A 485 52.48 21.68 14.30
CA GLU A 485 52.05 22.68 15.30
C GLU A 485 51.06 23.66 14.69
N SER A 486 51.36 24.19 13.50
CA SER A 486 50.46 25.11 12.79
C SER A 486 49.12 24.45 12.47
N LEU A 487 49.10 23.17 12.09
CA LEU A 487 47.86 22.42 11.89
C LEU A 487 47.08 22.24 13.20
N GLY A 488 47.76 21.87 14.28
CA GLY A 488 47.15 21.76 15.61
C GLY A 488 46.49 23.06 16.04
N VAL A 489 47.18 24.19 15.92
CA VAL A 489 46.62 25.51 16.25
C VAL A 489 45.44 25.86 15.33
N ALA A 490 45.55 25.60 14.03
CA ALA A 490 44.47 25.86 13.07
C ALA A 490 43.19 25.08 13.42
N PHE A 491 43.32 23.81 13.85
CA PHE A 491 42.20 23.05 14.39
C PHE A 491 41.62 23.69 15.65
N GLY A 492 42.47 24.07 16.61
CA GLY A 492 42.05 24.67 17.88
C GLY A 492 41.30 26.02 17.76
N VAL A 493 41.48 26.75 16.65
CA VAL A 493 40.80 28.04 16.39
C VAL A 493 39.59 27.94 15.46
N LEU A 494 39.16 26.74 15.07
CA LEU A 494 37.91 26.56 14.31
C LEU A 494 36.73 27.24 15.03
N PRO A 495 35.65 27.62 14.33
CA PRO A 495 34.42 28.09 15.00
C PRO A 495 33.84 27.01 15.94
N LYS A 496 33.34 27.41 17.12
CA LYS A 496 32.81 26.50 18.16
C LYS A 496 31.65 25.62 17.66
N SER A 497 31.64 24.37 18.10
CA SER A 497 30.56 23.38 17.85
C SER A 497 29.21 23.77 18.47
N ALA A 498 29.20 24.66 19.48
CA ALA A 498 27.97 25.24 20.04
C ALA A 498 27.41 26.45 19.24
N GLY A 499 28.10 26.94 18.21
CA GLY A 499 27.69 28.12 17.44
C GLY A 499 26.61 27.83 16.41
N THR A 500 25.51 28.59 16.43
CA THR A 500 24.32 28.38 15.56
C THR A 500 24.24 29.27 14.33
N ALA A 501 25.09 30.29 14.21
CA ALA A 501 25.02 31.21 13.08
C ALA A 501 25.42 30.50 11.78
N LEU A 502 24.55 30.57 10.75
CA LEU A 502 24.70 29.87 9.46
C LEU A 502 26.09 30.08 8.82
N VAL A 503 26.59 31.31 8.84
CA VAL A 503 27.93 31.67 8.32
C VAL A 503 29.03 30.88 9.04
N ARG A 504 28.93 30.75 10.37
CA ARG A 504 29.92 30.04 11.18
C ARG A 504 29.85 28.53 11.00
N ARG A 505 28.65 27.96 10.75
CA ARG A 505 28.48 26.54 10.39
C ARG A 505 29.20 26.23 9.07
N GLY A 506 28.92 27.03 8.03
CA GLY A 506 29.55 26.86 6.71
C GLY A 506 31.06 27.07 6.72
N GLU A 507 31.57 28.03 7.51
CA GLU A 507 33.01 28.23 7.72
C GLU A 507 33.66 27.02 8.39
N ARG A 508 33.08 26.53 9.50
CA ARG A 508 33.59 25.36 10.22
C ARG A 508 33.69 24.13 9.31
N GLN A 509 32.63 23.83 8.56
CA GLN A 509 32.58 22.66 7.68
C GLN A 509 33.65 22.70 6.58
N ARG A 510 33.87 23.86 5.96
CA ARG A 510 34.90 24.03 4.93
C ARG A 510 36.31 23.92 5.50
N GLU A 511 36.59 24.64 6.59
CA GLU A 511 37.92 24.69 7.20
C GLU A 511 38.32 23.32 7.79
N GLN A 512 37.42 22.64 8.51
CA GLN A 512 37.74 21.32 9.06
C GLN A 512 38.06 20.29 7.97
N ALA A 513 37.32 20.30 6.87
CA ALA A 513 37.58 19.40 5.74
C ALA A 513 38.94 19.68 5.09
N LEU A 514 39.31 20.97 4.97
CA LEU A 514 40.63 21.38 4.47
C LEU A 514 41.75 20.94 5.40
N LEU A 515 41.61 21.16 6.71
CA LEU A 515 42.62 20.80 7.71
C LEU A 515 42.82 19.29 7.82
N LYS A 516 41.74 18.50 7.81
CA LYS A 516 41.79 17.03 7.78
C LYS A 516 42.55 16.51 6.55
N ARG A 517 42.26 17.04 5.37
CA ARG A 517 43.00 16.70 4.14
C ARG A 517 44.48 17.05 4.25
N ARG A 518 44.82 18.24 4.76
CA ARG A 518 46.22 18.64 4.98
C ARG A 518 46.94 17.72 5.96
N LEU A 519 46.27 17.30 7.04
CA LEU A 519 46.79 16.34 8.00
C LEU A 519 47.03 14.96 7.36
N ALA A 520 46.07 14.47 6.58
CA ALA A 520 46.20 13.21 5.82
C ALA A 520 47.38 13.28 4.84
N ASP A 521 47.48 14.36 4.06
CA ASP A 521 48.58 14.57 3.12
C ASP A 521 49.94 14.68 3.82
N LEU A 522 49.99 15.27 5.03
CA LEU A 522 51.21 15.35 5.83
C LEU A 522 51.63 13.95 6.31
N CYS A 523 50.69 13.16 6.83
CA CYS A 523 50.96 11.79 7.27
C CYS A 523 51.39 10.88 6.11
N ALA A 524 50.76 11.02 4.93
CA ALA A 524 51.12 10.27 3.73
C ALA A 524 52.54 10.59 3.23
N ARG A 525 53.00 11.85 3.41
CA ARG A 525 54.32 12.30 2.99
C ARG A 525 55.41 12.08 4.04
N SER A 526 55.04 11.93 5.31
CA SER A 526 55.99 11.80 6.42
C SER A 526 55.61 10.66 7.37
N PRO A 527 56.25 9.48 7.23
CA PRO A 527 56.06 8.36 8.14
C PRO A 527 56.40 8.68 9.60
N GLU A 528 57.36 9.58 9.84
CA GLU A 528 57.73 10.05 11.18
C GLU A 528 56.60 10.83 11.85
N VAL A 529 55.88 11.70 11.12
CA VAL A 529 54.70 12.40 11.66
C VAL A 529 53.63 11.39 12.05
N LEU A 530 53.34 10.42 11.17
CA LEU A 530 52.37 9.37 11.46
C LEU A 530 52.76 8.59 12.72
N ARG A 531 54.02 8.18 12.84
CA ARG A 531 54.52 7.43 14.00
C ARG A 531 54.35 8.22 15.30
N CYS A 532 54.67 9.52 15.31
CA CYS A 532 54.50 10.35 16.51
C CYS A 532 53.02 10.52 16.90
N ILE A 533 52.11 10.59 15.92
CA ILE A 533 50.66 10.62 16.18
C ILE A 533 50.20 9.26 16.74
N GLU A 534 50.63 8.14 16.16
CA GLU A 534 50.27 6.79 16.61
C GLU A 534 50.76 6.53 18.04
N GLU A 535 51.98 6.95 18.38
CA GLU A 535 52.52 6.84 19.74
C GLU A 535 51.74 7.69 20.74
N GLU A 536 51.31 8.89 20.35
CA GLU A 536 50.47 9.73 21.20
C GLU A 536 49.07 9.13 21.39
N VAL A 537 48.50 8.53 20.33
CA VAL A 537 47.24 7.78 20.42
C VAL A 537 47.38 6.59 21.37
N GLU A 538 48.47 5.82 21.26
CA GLU A 538 48.76 4.70 22.18
C GLU A 538 48.92 5.18 23.62
N ARG A 539 49.63 6.29 23.84
CA ARG A 539 49.78 6.91 25.16
C ARG A 539 48.44 7.33 25.75
N LEU A 540 47.57 7.93 24.96
CA LEU A 540 46.23 8.35 25.38
C LEU A 540 45.35 7.14 25.73
N ASN A 541 45.46 6.04 24.99
CA ASN A 541 44.69 4.82 25.24
C ASN A 541 44.97 4.16 26.60
N GLY A 542 45.95 4.64 27.36
CA GLY A 542 46.20 4.21 28.72
C GLY A 542 46.66 2.76 28.83
N ARG A 543 46.74 2.26 30.06
CA ARG A 543 47.19 0.90 30.37
C ARG A 543 46.24 0.30 31.41
N ALA A 544 45.61 -0.82 31.04
CA ALA A 544 44.72 -1.54 31.93
C ALA A 544 45.44 -1.90 33.25
N GLY A 545 44.81 -1.60 34.38
CA GLY A 545 45.39 -1.75 35.72
C GLY A 545 46.11 -0.51 36.28
N ASP A 546 46.23 0.57 35.50
CA ASP A 546 46.77 1.88 35.92
C ASP A 546 45.73 2.98 35.64
N PRO A 547 44.76 3.24 36.56
CA PRO A 547 43.67 4.18 36.31
C PRO A 547 44.12 5.60 35.91
N ALA A 548 45.20 6.11 36.51
CA ALA A 548 45.74 7.44 36.21
C ALA A 548 46.26 7.57 34.76
N SER A 549 46.59 6.45 34.10
CA SER A 549 47.00 6.46 32.70
C SER A 549 45.87 6.84 31.74
N PHE A 550 44.60 6.77 32.18
CA PHE A 550 43.43 7.12 31.37
C PHE A 550 42.97 8.57 31.54
N ASP A 551 43.57 9.35 32.46
CA ASP A 551 43.14 10.74 32.76
C ASP A 551 43.16 11.65 31.53
N ALA A 552 44.15 11.46 30.65
CA ALA A 552 44.29 12.24 29.43
C ALA A 552 43.18 11.88 28.40
N LEU A 553 42.87 10.60 28.23
CA LEU A 553 41.75 10.17 27.39
C LEU A 553 40.40 10.55 27.98
N HIS A 554 40.23 10.47 29.30
CA HIS A 554 39.06 10.97 29.99
C HIS A 554 38.84 12.45 29.66
N THR A 555 39.87 13.28 29.80
CA THR A 555 39.82 14.72 29.51
C THR A 555 39.48 14.97 28.03
N LEU A 556 40.02 14.17 27.13
CA LEU A 556 39.73 14.25 25.70
C LEU A 556 38.25 13.90 25.41
N ILE A 557 37.75 12.78 25.94
CA ILE A 557 36.34 12.35 25.79
C ILE A 557 35.40 13.37 26.43
N ALA A 558 35.74 13.90 27.60
CA ALA A 558 34.97 14.91 28.30
C ALA A 558 34.92 16.26 27.55
N ALA A 559 35.81 16.51 26.60
CA ALA A 559 35.76 17.71 25.75
C ALA A 559 34.84 17.56 24.52
N GLN A 560 34.34 16.36 24.24
CA GLN A 560 33.52 16.10 23.05
C GLN A 560 32.08 16.62 23.21
N VAL A 561 31.39 16.76 22.08
CA VAL A 561 29.99 17.18 21.98
C VAL A 561 28.99 16.11 22.44
N PHE A 562 29.48 14.93 22.84
CA PHE A 562 28.68 13.82 23.36
C PHE A 562 29.21 13.35 24.72
N ARG A 563 28.34 12.66 25.45
CA ARG A 563 28.63 11.96 26.70
C ARG A 563 28.23 10.50 26.56
N LEU A 564 29.20 9.60 26.68
CA LEU A 564 28.95 8.17 26.67
C LEU A 564 28.45 7.71 28.05
N ALA A 565 27.36 6.96 28.08
CA ALA A 565 26.75 6.47 29.31
C ALA A 565 26.30 5.01 29.17
N SER A 566 26.04 4.37 30.31
CA SER A 566 25.52 3.00 30.33
C SER A 566 24.08 2.96 29.81
N TRP A 567 23.80 2.04 28.89
CA TRP A 567 22.45 1.88 28.33
C TRP A 567 21.39 1.54 29.38
N ARG A 568 21.79 0.96 30.51
CA ARG A 568 20.90 0.59 31.62
C ARG A 568 20.54 1.75 32.55
N MET A 569 21.39 2.78 32.61
CA MET A 569 21.29 3.82 33.64
C MET A 569 20.77 5.15 33.10
N ALA A 570 20.92 5.41 31.80
CA ALA A 570 20.75 6.73 31.23
C ALA A 570 19.74 6.78 30.08
N ALA A 571 18.93 5.73 29.90
CA ALA A 571 17.95 5.65 28.82
C ALA A 571 16.82 6.68 28.97
N ASP A 572 16.43 7.03 30.21
CA ASP A 572 15.40 8.04 30.49
C ASP A 572 15.95 9.49 30.44
N ASP A 573 17.28 9.63 30.43
CA ASP A 573 17.98 10.92 30.43
C ASP A 573 18.41 11.36 29.02
N ILE A 574 18.05 10.60 27.98
CA ILE A 574 18.36 10.92 26.59
C ILE A 574 17.75 12.27 26.20
N ASN A 575 18.54 13.10 25.52
CA ASN A 575 18.15 14.45 25.11
C ASN A 575 17.87 14.59 23.61
N TYR A 576 17.58 13.50 22.92
CA TYR A 576 17.08 13.48 21.56
C TYR A 576 15.88 12.56 21.43
N ARG A 577 14.95 12.89 20.52
CA ARG A 577 13.77 12.06 20.30
C ARG A 577 14.17 10.74 19.66
N ARG A 578 13.71 9.64 20.25
CA ARG A 578 13.87 8.27 19.73
C ARG A 578 12.61 7.81 19.00
N PHE A 579 12.75 6.79 18.17
CA PHE A 579 11.60 6.03 17.70
C PHE A 579 11.15 5.04 18.79
N ALA A 580 10.01 5.34 19.43
CA ALA A 580 9.59 4.67 20.65
C ALA A 580 10.72 4.70 21.72
N ASP A 581 10.96 3.59 22.41
CA ASP A 581 12.03 3.44 23.40
C ASP A 581 13.29 2.74 22.84
N VAL A 582 13.48 2.75 21.51
CA VAL A 582 14.62 2.10 20.86
C VAL A 582 15.82 3.05 20.81
N ASN A 583 16.88 2.74 21.57
CA ASN A 583 18.10 3.56 21.65
C ASN A 583 18.84 3.70 20.31
N ASP A 584 18.65 2.73 19.43
CA ASP A 584 19.41 2.60 18.19
C ASP A 584 18.83 3.45 17.05
N LEU A 585 17.67 4.08 17.28
CA LEU A 585 16.91 4.82 16.28
C LEU A 585 16.64 6.25 16.76
N ALA A 586 17.24 7.24 16.08
CA ALA A 586 16.93 8.64 16.34
C ALA A 586 15.85 9.14 15.39
N ALA A 587 14.95 9.97 15.90
CA ALA A 587 13.83 10.49 15.13
C ALA A 587 14.27 11.63 14.20
N LEU A 588 13.66 11.67 13.02
CA LEU A 588 13.82 12.73 12.04
C LEU A 588 12.71 13.78 12.14
N ARG A 589 13.07 15.03 11.85
CA ARG A 589 12.18 16.18 11.78
C ARG A 589 11.54 16.33 10.40
N MET A 590 10.63 15.41 10.07
CA MET A 590 9.96 15.35 8.76
C MET A 590 9.09 16.57 8.41
N GLU A 591 8.76 17.41 9.40
CA GLU A 591 8.12 18.70 9.19
C GLU A 591 9.01 19.67 8.39
N GLU A 592 10.34 19.58 8.56
CA GLU A 592 11.31 20.41 7.88
C GLU A 592 11.44 20.00 6.40
N PRO A 593 11.23 20.92 5.43
CA PRO A 593 11.28 20.59 4.01
C PRO A 593 12.61 19.98 3.56
N GLU A 594 13.74 20.47 4.07
CA GLU A 594 15.07 19.98 3.72
C GLU A 594 15.28 18.52 4.15
N VAL A 595 14.80 18.15 5.34
CA VAL A 595 14.88 16.78 5.87
C VAL A 595 14.02 15.85 5.02
N PHE A 596 12.79 16.28 4.71
CA PHE A 596 11.88 15.53 3.86
C PHE A 596 12.49 15.27 2.47
N GLU A 597 13.03 16.28 1.80
CA GLU A 597 13.66 16.12 0.49
C GLU A 597 14.88 15.21 0.56
N ALA A 598 15.75 15.42 1.57
CA ALA A 598 16.95 14.63 1.75
C ALA A 598 16.65 13.14 1.99
N SER A 599 15.58 12.80 2.72
CA SER A 599 15.22 11.40 3.01
C SER A 599 14.38 10.73 1.91
N HIS A 600 13.76 11.47 0.99
CA HIS A 600 12.85 10.90 -0.02
C HIS A 600 13.37 11.00 -1.47
N ARG A 601 14.54 11.59 -1.71
CA ARG A 601 15.07 11.77 -3.07
C ARG A 601 15.15 10.47 -3.89
N LEU A 602 15.79 9.41 -3.37
CA LEU A 602 15.83 8.11 -4.08
C LEU A 602 14.42 7.50 -4.23
N LEU A 603 13.55 7.67 -3.23
CA LEU A 603 12.18 7.19 -3.30
C LEU A 603 11.44 7.81 -4.50
N PHE A 604 11.48 9.13 -4.63
CA PHE A 604 10.81 9.83 -5.74
C PHE A 604 11.47 9.52 -7.08
N GLU A 605 12.78 9.29 -7.13
CA GLU A 605 13.44 8.78 -8.33
C GLU A 605 12.84 7.43 -8.78
N LEU A 606 12.65 6.49 -7.86
CA LEU A 606 12.07 5.17 -8.15
C LEU A 606 10.60 5.26 -8.55
N ILE A 607 9.83 6.15 -7.91
CA ILE A 607 8.43 6.45 -8.29
C ILE A 607 8.38 7.03 -9.70
N GLY A 608 9.19 8.03 -10.02
CA GLY A 608 9.20 8.68 -11.34
C GLY A 608 9.63 7.75 -12.48
N ARG A 609 10.41 6.69 -12.18
CA ARG A 609 10.75 5.62 -13.13
C ARG A 609 9.66 4.54 -13.26
N GLY A 610 8.55 4.66 -12.53
CA GLY A 610 7.48 3.65 -12.49
C GLY A 610 7.92 2.32 -11.89
N GLN A 611 8.95 2.32 -11.04
CA GLN A 611 9.44 1.11 -10.37
C GLN A 611 8.62 0.77 -9.14
N ILE A 612 7.95 1.76 -8.54
CA ILE A 612 7.11 1.63 -7.34
C ILE A 612 5.65 1.92 -7.72
N GLY A 613 4.76 0.98 -7.39
CA GLY A 613 3.31 1.12 -7.62
C GLY A 613 2.55 1.75 -6.46
N GLY A 614 3.15 1.79 -5.26
CA GLY A 614 2.59 2.48 -4.10
C GLY A 614 3.47 2.38 -2.87
N LEU A 615 3.08 3.13 -1.83
CA LEU A 615 3.81 3.23 -0.56
C LEU A 615 2.93 2.73 0.58
N ARG A 616 3.49 1.92 1.46
CA ARG A 616 2.94 1.66 2.78
C ARG A 616 3.72 2.50 3.77
N VAL A 617 3.08 3.52 4.33
CA VAL A 617 3.69 4.40 5.35
C VAL A 617 3.33 3.88 6.73
N ASP A 618 4.33 3.47 7.51
CA ASP A 618 4.16 3.04 8.89
C ASP A 618 4.33 4.18 9.87
N HIS A 619 3.76 3.98 11.07
CA HIS A 619 3.87 4.87 12.21
C HIS A 619 3.74 6.36 11.88
N PRO A 620 2.76 6.77 11.05
CA PRO A 620 2.57 8.19 10.75
C PRO A 620 2.17 8.97 12.01
N ASP A 621 1.69 8.30 13.06
CA ASP A 621 1.40 8.87 14.38
C ASP A 621 2.65 9.42 15.09
N GLY A 622 3.86 8.99 14.70
CA GLY A 622 5.11 9.54 15.23
C GLY A 622 5.59 10.83 14.52
N LEU A 623 4.83 11.35 13.54
CA LEU A 623 5.14 12.58 12.82
C LEU A 623 4.52 13.79 13.53
N CYS A 624 5.20 14.95 13.45
CA CYS A 624 4.69 16.20 14.02
C CYS A 624 3.37 16.65 13.37
N ASN A 625 3.28 16.56 12.03
CA ASN A 625 2.07 16.85 11.27
C ASN A 625 1.86 15.79 10.16
N PRO A 626 1.14 14.70 10.45
CA PRO A 626 0.94 13.62 9.50
C PRO A 626 0.18 14.05 8.23
N GLU A 627 -0.78 14.97 8.36
CA GLU A 627 -1.59 15.47 7.22
C GLU A 627 -0.72 16.20 6.21
N GLU A 628 0.09 17.17 6.67
CA GLU A 628 1.03 17.91 5.82
C GLU A 628 2.08 16.97 5.21
N TYR A 629 2.57 16.00 5.97
CA TYR A 629 3.49 14.98 5.44
C TYR A 629 2.87 14.21 4.26
N PHE A 630 1.63 13.72 4.40
CA PHE A 630 0.95 13.00 3.32
C PHE A 630 0.64 13.91 2.12
N ALA A 631 0.26 15.17 2.35
CA ALA A 631 0.05 16.15 1.29
C ALA A 631 1.34 16.40 0.49
N ARG A 632 2.47 16.58 1.20
CA ARG A 632 3.80 16.77 0.60
C ARG A 632 4.24 15.52 -0.17
N LEU A 633 4.03 14.32 0.39
CA LEU A 633 4.33 13.04 -0.25
C LEU A 633 3.55 12.86 -1.56
N GLN A 634 2.25 13.14 -1.55
CA GLN A 634 1.39 13.06 -2.73
C GLN A 634 1.80 14.08 -3.81
N ARG A 635 2.10 15.33 -3.40
CA ARG A 635 2.54 16.39 -4.33
C ARG A 635 3.83 16.00 -5.05
N HIS A 636 4.83 15.53 -4.32
CA HIS A 636 6.12 15.11 -4.90
C HIS A 636 5.98 13.83 -5.74
N ALA A 637 5.17 12.87 -5.32
CA ALA A 637 4.88 11.69 -6.12
C ALA A 637 4.19 12.06 -7.45
N ALA A 638 3.22 12.98 -7.43
CA ALA A 638 2.56 13.47 -8.62
C ALA A 638 3.55 14.20 -9.55
N GLN A 639 4.44 15.05 -9.01
CA GLN A 639 5.49 15.71 -9.79
C GLN A 639 6.45 14.70 -10.42
N ALA A 640 6.92 13.69 -9.67
CA ALA A 640 7.79 12.64 -10.17
C ALA A 640 7.13 11.83 -11.32
N LEU A 641 5.81 11.58 -11.21
CA LEU A 641 5.00 10.91 -12.23
C LEU A 641 4.53 11.85 -13.36
N ARG A 642 4.80 13.15 -13.27
CA ARG A 642 4.31 14.20 -14.18
C ARG A 642 2.79 14.25 -14.30
N LEU A 643 2.10 14.05 -13.18
CA LEU A 643 0.65 14.16 -13.05
C LEU A 643 0.24 15.54 -12.53
N SER A 644 -0.95 16.00 -12.92
CA SER A 644 -1.57 17.19 -12.32
C SER A 644 -2.10 16.86 -10.94
N TYR A 645 -1.65 17.58 -9.91
CA TYR A 645 -2.16 17.47 -8.55
C TYR A 645 -2.86 18.78 -8.19
N PRO A 646 -4.16 18.78 -7.81
CA PRO A 646 -4.84 20.00 -7.41
C PRO A 646 -4.17 20.54 -6.15
N GLU A 647 -3.72 21.79 -6.20
CA GLU A 647 -3.33 22.51 -4.98
C GLU A 647 -4.59 22.70 -4.14
N ALA A 648 -4.49 22.41 -2.84
CA ALA A 648 -5.55 22.75 -1.90
C ALA A 648 -5.55 24.28 -1.76
N ASP A 649 -6.69 24.91 -2.05
CA ASP A 649 -6.95 26.34 -1.81
C ASP A 649 -6.82 26.70 -0.32
#